data_AF-A0A6B1AQQ7-F1
#
_entry.id   AF-A0A6B1AQQ7-F1
#
_cell.length_a   1.000
_cell.length_b   1.000
_cell.length_c   1.000
_cell.angle_alpha   90.00
_cell.angle_beta   90.00
_cell.angle_gamma   90.00
#
_symmetry.space_group_name_H-M   'P 1'
#
loop_
_entity.id
_entity.type
_entity.pdbx_description
1 polymer ?
#
loop_
_entity_poly.entity_id
_entity_poly.type
_entity_poly.pdbx_seq_one_letter_code
_entity_poly.pdbx_strand_id
1 'polypeptide(L)'
;MDGRVPAHLRVVRARDRRRPRDVGERGGWLNTRTLLAATLLVSACGAPDPGPWVEEDGFRWRELRPRGSGGFRPLDGSDLGVSFLYDVDEETRLRNRVLAEGQGVAIGDVDGDGLADLFFAGFGRASALYRNLGGWRFEEITPPALPLEDVLARGATLVDVDGDDDLDLVIAVHGGRNRIFLGDGAGGFSELEDAGLAGAWGSTTLTLADTDGDGDLDLYVANYKTRQVDDLYPPDVLDINHLQRGEDGNLVIPPDLAELYDEHYRVEFDGRFVRRFELGEPDEYYTGLGDGRFVPAAPVAPLARSRGNVSTPARGWGLAARFSDWDEDGDPDLYVANDFNSEDGIWINRGDGTFAPAPNEAVRTTSLSSMSVDVGDLDRDGDLDLLTTDMLARDAAERLVQTPSYEAVPERPGLTDTRIQVNRNAVQLNRGDGTFAEAAWELGLAASDWTWGALIMDADLDGWNDILVTTGHAWDQLHGDANARVAAIPGLPADRALRMFPPLAQPNVAFRGGEDGFTDVSESWRWGFEADISHGLAAGDLDRDGDLDVVVTRLGAPPVMYRNDAAAPRILLRLRGAAPNTRGIGARIRLEAPDGVPAQVREITAGGAYLSSSEPVASFAAPADGEMTIMVDWPDGRRTRLRDVVANREYAIDAGAAEPVAHGPATAAAAAGVHFVDISDRLGHRHVESPFDDRLRQPLLPHSLDRPGPGLSWIDVEDDGDADLVVGSGRGGSPVLIRNEGDGFAAPRALVPALAWDATAVLPHRSADGRVALLIGTSAYEAGSPAEAAVAPAVIAAPLGASAPAPPLIEAAGTSPGRLPAATGPLAQADIDGDGDLDLFVGGRVAPGAYPIAVDSRLLIHDGDALRADAERSLPFARLGLVSAALFTDYDLDGDPDLALAVEWGSVRLFRNDEGRFTDVSDALGLTRLTGRWNGLAAADFDEDGRPDLVATGWGANLDLPFAYSLIYGDMNRDGVVDLVEARMESGAWRPLRGRDVLAVPGGLSALLRVTYERFARVPLTDLIGGLDPERRLDANELRHTVWLNRRSGFESAPLAAVAQRAPAFGVAAGDLDGDGHEDLVLAQNFYAGRPGVPRYDAGRGLWLRGDGEGGFEPVTGSRSGIAVYGDARAVSLADHDRDGRVDVAFGVNGGETRLYRNVGATPGLRVALEGPPSNPRAIGARLRLEYANGTFGPAREVRSGEGYLARHESAQTLGVASPATLHVVWPNGEETSVSIPSGTLEVRVSPTGTGGSSGG
;
A
#
# COMPACT_ATOMS: atom_id res chain seq x y z
N MET A 1 29.26 45.02 -14.69
CA MET A 1 29.47 46.39 -14.18
C MET A 1 28.46 46.58 -13.08
N ASP A 2 28.70 46.90 -11.82
CA ASP A 2 29.84 47.07 -10.90
C ASP A 2 29.13 47.03 -9.52
N GLY A 3 29.63 46.56 -8.38
CA GLY A 3 30.97 46.44 -7.81
C GLY A 3 30.79 46.70 -6.30
N ARG A 4 30.89 45.65 -5.46
CA ARG A 4 31.91 45.44 -4.42
C ARG A 4 32.40 46.65 -3.57
N VAL A 5 32.32 46.45 -2.23
CA VAL A 5 33.42 46.51 -1.22
C VAL A 5 34.07 47.86 -0.87
N PRO A 6 34.48 48.05 0.40
CA PRO A 6 35.90 48.23 0.79
C PRO A 6 36.27 47.30 1.99
N ALA A 7 37.37 46.54 2.11
CA ALA A 7 38.82 46.70 1.88
C ALA A 7 39.47 47.65 2.93
N HIS A 8 40.63 47.42 3.59
CA HIS A 8 41.87 46.65 3.44
C HIS A 8 42.57 46.58 4.85
N LEU A 9 43.64 45.82 5.19
CA LEU A 9 44.98 45.77 4.59
C LEU A 9 45.86 44.64 5.19
N ARG A 10 46.66 43.99 4.32
CA ARG A 10 47.77 43.03 4.55
C ARG A 10 49.08 43.74 4.92
N VAL A 11 50.02 43.03 5.56
CA VAL A 11 51.45 43.01 5.13
C VAL A 11 52.04 41.60 5.33
N VAL A 12 52.98 41.27 4.44
CA VAL A 12 53.59 39.99 4.04
C VAL A 12 55.11 39.98 4.35
N ARG A 13 55.74 38.78 4.30
CA ARG A 13 57.20 38.41 4.19
C ARG A 13 57.97 38.22 5.51
N ALA A 14 58.94 37.31 5.65
CA ALA A 14 59.45 36.17 4.87
C ALA A 14 60.55 35.43 5.66
N ARG A 15 60.86 34.21 5.19
CA ARG A 15 62.21 33.60 5.02
C ARG A 15 62.91 32.82 6.16
N ASP A 16 63.00 31.51 5.88
CA ASP A 16 64.20 30.71 5.59
C ASP A 16 64.95 29.93 6.70
N ARG A 17 65.14 28.62 6.38
CA ARG A 17 66.33 27.75 6.58
C ARG A 17 66.61 27.32 8.04
N ARG A 18 66.85 26.04 8.39
CA ARG A 18 67.56 24.93 7.72
C ARG A 18 67.40 23.62 8.56
N ARG A 19 67.49 22.44 7.94
CA ARG A 19 67.75 21.11 8.58
C ARG A 19 69.22 20.96 9.04
N PRO A 20 69.61 19.90 9.79
CA PRO A 20 69.97 18.56 9.23
C PRO A 20 69.35 17.38 10.06
N ARG A 21 68.95 16.20 9.50
CA ARG A 21 69.71 14.98 9.12
C ARG A 21 70.71 14.51 10.21
N ASP A 22 70.86 13.25 10.64
CA ASP A 22 70.37 11.93 10.20
C ASP A 22 70.83 10.85 11.23
N VAL A 23 70.16 9.68 11.24
CA VAL A 23 70.68 8.30 11.46
C VAL A 23 71.09 7.79 12.86
N GLY A 24 70.55 6.61 13.24
CA GLY A 24 71.40 5.52 13.78
C GLY A 24 70.88 4.63 14.95
N GLU A 25 70.08 3.61 14.60
CA GLU A 25 70.21 2.19 15.01
C GLU A 25 70.26 1.67 16.48
N ARG A 26 69.40 0.65 16.71
CA ARG A 26 69.59 -0.67 17.39
C ARG A 26 69.57 -0.78 18.92
N GLY A 27 68.65 -1.64 19.39
CA GLY A 27 69.03 -2.82 20.19
C GLY A 27 68.30 -3.07 21.53
N GLY A 28 67.52 -4.17 21.58
CA GLY A 28 67.71 -5.22 22.60
C GLY A 28 66.92 -5.18 23.92
N TRP A 29 65.89 -6.03 23.97
CA TRP A 29 65.41 -6.88 25.09
C TRP A 29 66.17 -6.88 26.44
N LEU A 30 65.44 -6.79 27.57
CA LEU A 30 65.50 -7.76 28.69
C LEU A 30 64.49 -7.46 29.83
N ASN A 31 63.43 -8.28 29.88
CA ASN A 31 62.96 -9.12 30.99
C ASN A 31 62.88 -8.65 32.48
N THR A 32 61.62 -8.65 32.96
CA THR A 32 61.01 -9.32 34.14
C THR A 32 61.24 -8.90 35.61
N ARG A 33 60.08 -8.80 36.31
CA ARG A 33 59.73 -9.08 37.74
C ARG A 33 60.13 -8.01 38.77
N THR A 34 59.31 -7.53 39.73
CA THR A 34 58.16 -8.14 40.45
C THR A 34 57.41 -7.10 41.32
N LEU A 35 56.10 -7.31 41.51
CA LEU A 35 55.27 -7.11 42.73
C LEU A 35 55.10 -5.70 43.36
N LEU A 36 53.89 -5.13 43.29
CA LEU A 36 53.02 -4.90 44.47
C LEU A 36 51.58 -4.45 44.10
N ALA A 37 50.60 -5.11 44.73
CA ALA A 37 49.20 -4.73 45.06
C ALA A 37 48.23 -4.36 43.92
N ALA A 38 47.21 -5.17 43.57
CA ALA A 38 46.08 -5.65 44.37
C ALA A 38 45.14 -4.55 44.91
N THR A 39 44.36 -3.95 44.00
CA THR A 39 42.93 -3.58 44.14
C THR A 39 42.49 -2.94 42.83
N LEU A 40 42.08 -3.77 41.87
CA LEU A 40 41.21 -3.34 40.78
C LEU A 40 39.97 -4.22 40.93
N LEU A 41 38.91 -3.61 41.46
CA LEU A 41 37.56 -4.15 41.33
C LEU A 41 37.33 -4.36 39.83
N VAL A 42 37.35 -5.61 39.42
CA VAL A 42 36.57 -6.05 38.27
C VAL A 42 35.12 -5.83 38.70
N SER A 43 34.52 -4.73 38.23
CA SER A 43 33.07 -4.63 38.23
C SER A 43 32.58 -5.70 37.28
N ALA A 44 32.26 -6.86 37.83
CA ALA A 44 31.49 -7.88 37.16
C ALA A 44 30.11 -7.28 36.85
N CYS A 45 29.87 -6.92 35.60
CA CYS A 45 28.53 -6.74 35.07
C CYS A 45 27.91 -8.14 34.90
N GLY A 46 27.52 -8.77 36.00
CA GLY A 46 26.51 -9.82 35.97
C GLY A 46 25.16 -9.15 36.20
N ALA A 47 24.16 -9.44 35.37
CA ALA A 47 22.78 -9.14 35.71
C ALA A 47 22.45 -9.85 37.04
N PRO A 48 21.82 -9.19 38.03
CA PRO A 48 21.34 -9.88 39.20
C PRO A 48 20.18 -10.78 38.78
N ASP A 49 20.28 -12.06 39.14
CA ASP A 49 19.22 -13.07 39.05
C ASP A 49 17.84 -12.45 39.32
N PRO A 50 16.85 -12.58 38.41
CA PRO A 50 15.49 -12.15 38.68
C PRO A 50 15.02 -12.80 39.99
N GLY A 51 14.21 -12.09 40.77
CA GLY A 51 13.76 -12.58 42.08
C GLY A 51 13.06 -13.95 42.00
N PRO A 52 12.88 -14.65 43.12
CA PRO A 52 12.14 -15.91 43.12
C PRO A 52 10.71 -15.69 42.61
N TRP A 53 10.15 -16.71 41.95
CA TRP A 53 8.74 -16.73 41.57
C TRP A 53 7.82 -16.54 42.78
N VAL A 54 6.78 -15.73 42.58
CA VAL A 54 5.64 -15.57 43.49
C VAL A 54 4.46 -16.27 42.84
N GLU A 55 3.94 -17.29 43.54
CA GLU A 55 2.82 -18.11 43.08
C GLU A 55 1.49 -17.42 43.41
N GLU A 56 0.59 -17.35 42.43
CA GLU A 56 -0.80 -16.87 42.54
C GLU A 56 -1.75 -17.93 41.97
N ASP A 57 -3.06 -17.70 42.01
CA ASP A 57 -4.04 -18.63 41.45
C ASP A 57 -4.10 -18.50 39.92
N GLY A 58 -3.64 -19.53 39.20
CA GLY A 58 -3.64 -19.59 37.73
C GLY A 58 -2.49 -18.87 37.02
N PHE A 59 -1.54 -18.31 37.77
CA PHE A 59 -0.31 -17.73 37.23
C PHE A 59 0.76 -17.59 38.31
N ARG A 60 2.00 -17.32 37.90
CA ARG A 60 3.09 -16.90 38.78
C ARG A 60 3.84 -15.71 38.19
N TRP A 61 4.49 -14.91 39.01
CA TRP A 61 5.25 -13.74 38.55
C TRP A 61 6.58 -13.56 39.27
N ARG A 62 7.53 -12.89 38.62
CA ARG A 62 8.80 -12.42 39.25
C ARG A 62 9.16 -11.01 38.77
N GLU A 63 9.96 -10.31 39.57
CA GLU A 63 10.40 -8.94 39.24
C GLU A 63 11.47 -8.93 38.13
N LEU A 64 11.24 -8.09 37.11
CA LEU A 64 12.22 -7.69 36.12
C LEU A 64 12.96 -6.43 36.58
N ARG A 65 14.19 -6.25 36.10
CA ARG A 65 15.04 -5.11 36.47
C ARG A 65 15.57 -4.41 35.22
N PRO A 66 14.72 -3.60 34.55
CA PRO A 66 15.11 -2.74 33.44
C PRO A 66 16.45 -2.04 33.63
N ARG A 67 17.37 -2.21 32.67
CA ARG A 67 18.66 -1.50 32.68
C ARG A 67 19.10 -1.20 31.26
N GLY A 68 19.35 0.06 30.97
CA GLY A 68 19.96 0.39 29.69
C GLY A 68 19.96 1.88 29.38
N SER A 69 20.31 2.17 28.14
CA SER A 69 20.34 3.52 27.58
C SER A 69 19.55 3.65 26.26
N GLY A 70 18.91 2.57 25.81
CA GLY A 70 18.19 2.46 24.54
C GLY A 70 19.02 1.88 23.38
N GLY A 71 18.32 1.24 22.45
CA GLY A 71 18.85 0.58 21.24
C GLY A 71 19.61 -0.72 21.54
N PHE A 72 20.22 -1.31 20.52
CA PHE A 72 20.95 -2.57 20.65
C PHE A 72 22.44 -2.37 20.94
N ARG A 73 23.07 -3.37 21.54
CA ARG A 73 24.51 -3.48 21.67
C ARG A 73 24.98 -4.77 20.98
N PRO A 74 25.72 -4.66 19.86
CA PRO A 74 26.28 -5.85 19.22
C PRO A 74 27.40 -6.46 20.07
N LEU A 75 27.39 -7.78 20.15
CA LEU A 75 28.34 -8.63 20.86
C LEU A 75 28.81 -9.74 19.90
N ASP A 76 30.12 -9.89 19.74
CA ASP A 76 30.69 -10.96 18.90
C ASP A 76 30.50 -12.30 19.59
N GLY A 77 29.81 -13.25 18.93
CA GLY A 77 29.55 -14.56 19.50
C GLY A 77 30.82 -15.28 20.00
N SER A 78 31.95 -15.08 19.33
CA SER A 78 33.23 -15.71 19.71
C SER A 78 33.71 -15.26 21.08
N ASP A 79 33.49 -13.98 21.42
CA ASP A 79 33.84 -13.42 22.73
C ASP A 79 32.93 -13.95 23.85
N LEU A 80 31.74 -14.46 23.47
CA LEU A 80 30.75 -15.02 24.38
C LEU A 80 30.87 -16.55 24.55
N GLY A 81 31.71 -17.21 23.75
CA GLY A 81 31.86 -18.67 23.72
C GLY A 81 31.10 -19.37 22.58
N VAL A 82 30.41 -18.61 21.72
CA VAL A 82 29.73 -19.10 20.52
C VAL A 82 30.64 -18.97 19.30
N SER A 83 31.36 -20.05 18.98
CA SER A 83 32.34 -20.06 17.89
C SER A 83 31.81 -20.60 16.57
N PHE A 84 30.49 -20.82 16.45
CA PHE A 84 29.85 -21.43 15.29
C PHE A 84 30.20 -20.67 13.99
N LEU A 85 30.51 -21.40 12.91
CA LEU A 85 30.91 -20.81 11.64
C LEU A 85 30.34 -21.63 10.50
N TYR A 86 29.50 -20.99 9.68
CA TYR A 86 29.08 -21.52 8.39
C TYR A 86 30.01 -20.98 7.30
N ASP A 87 30.95 -21.81 6.88
CA ASP A 87 31.97 -21.48 5.88
C ASP A 87 32.03 -22.56 4.81
N VAL A 88 31.17 -22.39 3.80
CA VAL A 88 31.21 -23.18 2.56
C VAL A 88 32.10 -22.46 1.56
N ASP A 89 33.11 -23.16 1.04
CA ASP A 89 34.07 -22.56 0.12
C ASP A 89 33.42 -22.08 -1.20
N GLU A 90 34.02 -21.05 -1.80
CA GLU A 90 33.48 -20.41 -3.00
C GLU A 90 33.28 -21.38 -4.17
N GLU A 91 34.20 -22.34 -4.40
CA GLU A 91 34.09 -23.28 -5.51
C GLU A 91 32.92 -24.25 -5.31
N THR A 92 32.64 -24.63 -4.07
CA THR A 92 31.46 -25.43 -3.72
C THR A 92 30.17 -24.63 -3.93
N ARG A 93 30.12 -23.36 -3.50
CA ARG A 93 28.96 -22.49 -3.73
C ARG A 93 28.72 -22.20 -5.22
N LEU A 94 29.76 -22.04 -6.02
CA LEU A 94 29.61 -21.82 -7.47
C LEU A 94 29.07 -23.05 -8.22
N ARG A 95 29.16 -24.25 -7.64
CA ARG A 95 28.58 -25.49 -8.19
C ARG A 95 27.17 -25.78 -7.70
N ASN A 96 26.79 -25.19 -6.57
CA ASN A 96 25.44 -25.23 -6.03
C ASN A 96 25.16 -23.91 -5.31
N ARG A 97 24.57 -22.95 -6.02
CA ARG A 97 24.45 -21.58 -5.52
C ARG A 97 23.53 -21.45 -4.31
N VAL A 98 22.64 -22.42 -4.13
CA VAL A 98 21.74 -22.52 -2.98
C VAL A 98 22.50 -22.62 -1.64
N LEU A 99 23.76 -23.08 -1.66
CA LEU A 99 24.60 -23.08 -0.46
C LEU A 99 25.05 -21.69 -0.01
N ALA A 100 24.82 -20.65 -0.82
CA ALA A 100 25.09 -19.26 -0.47
C ALA A 100 23.96 -18.60 0.34
N GLU A 101 22.81 -19.26 0.48
CA GLU A 101 21.59 -18.76 1.12
C GLU A 101 21.54 -19.04 2.63
N GLY A 102 22.69 -19.35 3.23
CA GLY A 102 22.87 -19.41 4.69
C GLY A 102 22.14 -20.53 5.44
N GLN A 103 22.04 -20.31 6.75
CA GLN A 103 21.59 -21.23 7.79
C GLN A 103 20.91 -20.44 8.93
N GLY A 104 20.03 -21.09 9.68
CA GLY A 104 19.28 -20.46 10.76
C GLY A 104 19.74 -20.80 12.17
N VAL A 105 18.99 -20.26 13.13
CA VAL A 105 19.20 -20.40 14.58
C VAL A 105 17.85 -20.64 15.26
N ALA A 106 17.83 -21.49 16.29
CA ALA A 106 16.68 -21.69 17.16
C ALA A 106 17.03 -21.29 18.59
N ILE A 107 16.11 -20.60 19.27
CA ILE A 107 16.27 -20.11 20.65
C ILE A 107 15.22 -20.73 21.56
N GLY A 108 15.65 -21.30 22.69
CA GLY A 108 14.74 -21.89 23.68
C GLY A 108 15.49 -22.48 24.87
N ASP A 109 14.84 -22.55 26.03
CA ASP A 109 15.39 -23.13 27.27
C ASP A 109 15.28 -24.67 27.21
N VAL A 110 16.35 -25.35 26.79
CA VAL A 110 16.30 -26.81 26.53
C VAL A 110 16.62 -27.66 27.76
N ASP A 111 16.98 -27.03 28.88
CA ASP A 111 17.30 -27.72 30.13
C ASP A 111 16.51 -27.24 31.36
N GLY A 112 15.52 -26.38 31.12
CA GLY A 112 14.57 -25.91 32.12
C GLY A 112 15.20 -25.06 33.22
N ASP A 113 16.42 -24.55 33.02
CA ASP A 113 17.08 -23.72 34.02
C ASP A 113 16.50 -22.29 34.06
N GLY A 114 15.79 -21.90 33.00
CA GLY A 114 15.14 -20.62 32.73
C GLY A 114 15.92 -19.67 31.79
N LEU A 115 17.11 -20.05 31.31
CA LEU A 115 17.95 -19.27 30.39
C LEU A 115 17.75 -19.86 29.00
N ALA A 116 17.39 -19.03 28.03
CA ALA A 116 17.28 -19.50 26.67
C ALA A 116 18.66 -19.87 26.09
N ASP A 117 18.72 -21.06 25.48
CA ASP A 117 19.88 -21.65 24.81
C ASP A 117 19.81 -21.44 23.29
N LEU A 118 20.92 -21.73 22.60
CA LEU A 118 21.04 -21.50 21.15
C LEU A 118 21.38 -22.79 20.40
N PHE A 119 20.58 -23.14 19.39
CA PHE A 119 20.92 -24.17 18.42
C PHE A 119 21.21 -23.58 17.04
N PHE A 120 22.32 -23.95 16.43
CA PHE A 120 22.68 -23.54 15.07
C PHE A 120 22.67 -24.73 14.12
N ALA A 121 21.89 -24.63 13.05
CA ALA A 121 21.90 -25.59 11.95
C ALA A 121 23.19 -25.44 11.12
N GLY A 122 23.85 -26.54 10.78
CA GLY A 122 25.17 -26.51 10.16
C GLY A 122 25.36 -27.36 8.91
N PHE A 123 26.28 -26.89 8.07
CA PHE A 123 26.91 -27.63 6.98
C PHE A 123 28.31 -27.07 6.70
N GLY A 124 29.28 -27.95 6.42
CA GLY A 124 30.71 -27.61 6.46
C GLY A 124 31.31 -27.58 7.87
N ARG A 125 30.52 -27.12 8.86
CA ARG A 125 30.65 -27.43 10.31
C ARG A 125 29.38 -28.16 10.76
N ALA A 126 29.54 -29.16 11.63
CA ALA A 126 28.43 -29.82 12.29
C ALA A 126 27.50 -28.84 13.02
N SER A 127 26.21 -29.17 13.08
CA SER A 127 25.23 -28.42 13.90
C SER A 127 25.65 -28.42 15.36
N ALA A 128 25.31 -27.37 16.11
CA ALA A 128 25.79 -27.20 17.48
C ALA A 128 24.74 -26.59 18.41
N LEU A 129 24.70 -27.10 19.65
CA LEU A 129 23.87 -26.60 20.74
C LEU A 129 24.76 -25.89 21.76
N TYR A 130 24.37 -24.69 22.16
CA TYR A 130 25.08 -23.84 23.11
C TYR A 130 24.20 -23.54 24.31
N ARG A 131 24.62 -24.04 25.48
CA ARG A 131 24.01 -23.72 26.76
C ARG A 131 24.36 -22.30 27.19
N ASN A 132 23.37 -21.52 27.57
CA ASN A 132 23.54 -20.22 28.19
C ASN A 132 23.92 -20.40 29.67
N LEU A 133 25.06 -19.84 30.06
CA LEU A 133 25.57 -19.89 31.44
C LEU A 133 25.25 -18.63 32.24
N GLY A 134 24.51 -17.70 31.64
CA GLY A 134 24.21 -16.38 32.16
C GLY A 134 25.37 -15.39 32.03
N GLY A 135 25.04 -14.10 32.10
CA GLY A 135 26.03 -13.02 32.00
C GLY A 135 26.76 -13.00 30.65
N TRP A 136 26.03 -13.31 29.56
CA TRP A 136 26.53 -13.33 28.19
C TRP A 136 27.70 -14.31 27.99
N ARG A 137 27.54 -15.54 28.50
CA ARG A 137 28.49 -16.63 28.32
C ARG A 137 27.78 -17.89 27.90
N PHE A 138 28.34 -18.58 26.92
CA PHE A 138 27.78 -19.80 26.37
C PHE A 138 28.82 -20.93 26.34
N GLU A 139 28.36 -22.17 26.48
CA GLU A 139 29.16 -23.38 26.35
C GLU A 139 28.54 -24.32 25.34
N GLU A 140 29.33 -24.83 24.39
CA GLU A 140 28.86 -25.84 23.44
C GLU A 140 28.62 -27.18 24.18
N ILE A 141 27.37 -27.64 24.21
CA ILE A 141 26.93 -28.88 24.88
C ILE A 141 26.37 -29.92 23.89
N THR A 142 26.63 -29.77 22.60
CA THR A 142 26.11 -30.61 21.49
C THR A 142 26.12 -32.12 21.82
N PRO A 143 24.95 -32.76 22.02
CA PRO A 143 24.84 -34.19 22.24
C PRO A 143 25.33 -34.98 21.03
N PRO A 144 25.85 -36.22 21.17
CA PRO A 144 26.42 -36.98 20.06
C PRO A 144 25.48 -37.25 18.87
N ALA A 145 24.17 -37.15 19.04
CA ALA A 145 23.17 -37.37 17.99
C ALA A 145 22.91 -36.14 17.10
N LEU A 146 23.20 -34.92 17.58
CA LEU A 146 22.89 -33.66 16.89
C LEU A 146 23.89 -33.14 15.83
N PRO A 147 25.19 -33.53 15.79
CA PRO A 147 26.15 -32.96 14.87
C PRO A 147 25.75 -33.05 13.39
N LEU A 148 25.03 -34.12 13.01
CA LEU A 148 24.51 -34.33 11.67
C LEU A 148 25.58 -34.13 10.56
N GLU A 149 26.81 -34.64 10.77
CA GLU A 149 28.01 -34.30 9.98
C GLU A 149 27.89 -34.50 8.46
N ASP A 150 27.05 -35.45 8.02
CA ASP A 150 26.83 -35.78 6.59
C ASP A 150 25.53 -35.19 6.02
N VAL A 151 24.85 -34.33 6.77
CA VAL A 151 23.54 -33.77 6.42
C VAL A 151 23.63 -32.25 6.33
N LEU A 152 23.01 -31.67 5.31
CA LEU A 152 22.89 -30.22 5.16
C LEU A 152 21.67 -29.75 5.97
N ALA A 153 21.88 -29.51 7.27
CA ALA A 153 20.89 -28.86 8.11
C ALA A 153 20.91 -27.35 7.82
N ARG A 154 19.73 -26.77 7.51
CA ARG A 154 19.63 -25.34 7.17
C ARG A 154 18.77 -24.54 8.13
N GLY A 155 17.68 -25.12 8.63
CA GLY A 155 16.80 -24.45 9.58
C GLY A 155 16.41 -25.32 10.76
N ALA A 156 15.91 -24.71 11.83
CA ALA A 156 15.53 -25.43 13.04
C ALA A 156 14.44 -24.71 13.86
N THR A 157 13.64 -25.50 14.55
CA THR A 157 12.60 -25.04 15.49
C THR A 157 12.71 -25.79 16.81
N LEU A 158 12.74 -25.05 17.92
CA LEU A 158 12.59 -25.59 19.28
C LEU A 158 11.13 -25.45 19.71
N VAL A 159 10.46 -26.56 19.96
CA VAL A 159 9.02 -26.62 20.26
C VAL A 159 8.69 -27.96 20.92
N ASP A 160 7.73 -28.00 21.84
CA ASP A 160 7.24 -29.23 22.46
C ASP A 160 6.23 -29.90 21.52
N VAL A 161 6.59 -31.02 20.86
CA VAL A 161 5.73 -31.71 19.89
C VAL A 161 5.08 -32.98 20.44
N ASP A 162 5.48 -33.44 21.62
CA ASP A 162 4.90 -34.61 22.28
C ASP A 162 4.15 -34.30 23.59
N GLY A 163 4.07 -33.01 23.94
CA GLY A 163 3.26 -32.46 25.02
C GLY A 163 3.78 -32.76 26.41
N ASP A 164 5.08 -33.05 26.56
CA ASP A 164 5.69 -33.45 27.82
C ASP A 164 6.29 -32.29 28.65
N ASP A 165 6.17 -31.05 28.16
CA ASP A 165 6.69 -29.80 28.72
C ASP A 165 8.21 -29.60 28.55
N ASP A 166 8.90 -30.49 27.84
CA ASP A 166 10.28 -30.31 27.39
C ASP A 166 10.32 -29.78 25.94
N LEU A 167 11.38 -29.05 25.57
CA LEU A 167 11.52 -28.56 24.19
C LEU A 167 12.17 -29.63 23.31
N ASP A 168 11.50 -29.98 22.22
CA ASP A 168 12.02 -30.83 21.15
C ASP A 168 12.65 -30.00 20.04
N LEU A 169 13.44 -30.65 19.20
CA LEU A 169 14.13 -30.02 18.09
C LEU A 169 13.69 -30.61 16.75
N VAL A 170 13.06 -29.77 15.93
CA VAL A 170 12.70 -30.09 14.54
C VAL A 170 13.72 -29.43 13.61
N ILE A 171 14.35 -30.20 12.71
CA ILE A 171 15.43 -29.72 11.83
C ILE A 171 15.03 -29.88 10.36
N ALA A 172 15.11 -28.76 9.62
CA ALA A 172 14.96 -28.71 8.18
C ALA A 172 16.25 -29.15 7.50
N VAL A 173 16.14 -30.16 6.65
CA VAL A 173 17.25 -30.80 5.96
C VAL A 173 17.13 -30.57 4.46
N HIS A 174 18.20 -30.06 3.86
CA HIS A 174 18.24 -29.78 2.43
C HIS A 174 18.68 -31.02 1.64
N GLY A 175 17.74 -31.61 0.89
CA GLY A 175 17.98 -32.79 0.04
C GLY A 175 17.99 -34.12 0.78
N GLY A 176 17.37 -34.19 1.96
CA GLY A 176 17.21 -35.39 2.77
C GLY A 176 15.99 -35.30 3.68
N ARG A 177 15.65 -36.37 4.41
CA ARG A 177 14.53 -36.32 5.37
C ARG A 177 14.73 -35.22 6.40
N ASN A 178 13.67 -34.53 6.79
CA ASN A 178 13.67 -33.69 8.00
C ASN A 178 13.84 -34.57 9.25
N ARG A 179 14.24 -33.98 10.38
CA ARG A 179 14.55 -34.73 11.62
C ARG A 179 13.78 -34.16 12.79
N ILE A 180 13.40 -35.03 13.72
CA ILE A 180 12.85 -34.66 15.03
C ILE A 180 13.72 -35.31 16.09
N PHE A 181 14.07 -34.54 17.11
CA PHE A 181 14.77 -35.03 18.29
C PHE A 181 13.96 -34.68 19.52
N LEU A 182 13.60 -35.70 20.29
CA LEU A 182 12.88 -35.51 21.55
C LEU A 182 13.85 -35.05 22.64
N GLY A 183 13.46 -33.99 23.35
CA GLY A 183 14.17 -33.45 24.50
C GLY A 183 14.07 -34.36 25.73
N ASP A 184 14.95 -34.14 26.71
CA ASP A 184 14.85 -34.78 28.03
C ASP A 184 14.73 -33.77 29.18
N GLY A 185 14.50 -32.50 28.85
CA GLY A 185 14.44 -31.39 29.78
C GLY A 185 15.77 -31.08 30.49
N ALA A 186 16.88 -31.67 30.06
CA ALA A 186 18.21 -31.48 30.65
C ALA A 186 19.29 -31.13 29.60
N GLY A 187 18.86 -30.73 28.40
CA GLY A 187 19.71 -30.44 27.23
C GLY A 187 20.18 -31.69 26.47
N GLY A 188 19.63 -32.87 26.77
CA GLY A 188 19.82 -34.10 26.00
C GLY A 188 18.77 -34.25 24.90
N PHE A 189 19.15 -34.90 23.80
CA PHE A 189 18.29 -35.10 22.63
C PHE A 189 18.43 -36.50 22.06
N SER A 190 17.31 -37.12 21.67
CA SER A 190 17.26 -38.43 21.01
C SER A 190 16.46 -38.38 19.71
N GLU A 191 17.03 -38.83 18.59
CA GLU A 191 16.33 -38.83 17.29
C GLU A 191 15.09 -39.73 17.32
N LEU A 192 13.96 -39.21 16.88
CA LEU A 192 12.76 -39.97 16.58
C LEU A 192 12.83 -40.45 15.11
N GLU A 193 13.42 -41.63 14.88
CA GLU A 193 13.67 -42.12 13.51
C GLU A 193 12.40 -42.32 12.65
N ASP A 194 11.29 -42.71 13.28
CA ASP A 194 10.00 -42.98 12.64
C ASP A 194 9.00 -41.81 12.84
N ALA A 195 9.48 -40.57 12.74
CA ALA A 195 8.68 -39.35 12.92
C ALA A 195 7.61 -39.10 11.83
N GLY A 196 7.64 -39.84 10.71
CA GLY A 196 6.69 -39.70 9.61
C GLY A 196 7.03 -38.64 8.54
N LEU A 197 8.16 -37.93 8.71
CA LEU A 197 8.65 -36.90 7.77
C LEU A 197 9.47 -37.53 6.62
N ALA A 198 8.78 -37.94 5.55
CA ALA A 198 9.39 -38.72 4.46
C ALA A 198 9.94 -37.88 3.28
N GLY A 199 9.62 -36.59 3.19
CA GLY A 199 10.12 -35.69 2.15
C GLY A 199 11.64 -35.62 2.09
N ALA A 200 12.21 -35.37 0.92
CA ALA A 200 13.66 -35.25 0.72
C ALA A 200 13.99 -34.07 -0.20
N TRP A 201 13.39 -32.93 0.13
CA TRP A 201 13.41 -31.69 -0.64
C TRP A 201 14.38 -30.66 -0.05
N GLY A 202 14.53 -29.51 -0.68
CA GLY A 202 15.31 -28.38 -0.21
C GLY A 202 14.55 -27.60 0.87
N SER A 203 14.29 -28.21 2.02
CA SER A 203 13.52 -27.59 3.11
C SER A 203 14.20 -26.34 3.66
N THR A 204 13.41 -25.28 3.80
CA THR A 204 13.84 -23.97 4.29
C THR A 204 13.22 -23.67 5.65
N THR A 205 11.89 -23.56 5.70
CA THR A 205 11.16 -23.10 6.88
C THR A 205 10.24 -24.16 7.44
N LEU A 206 10.18 -24.21 8.78
CA LEU A 206 9.30 -25.05 9.57
C LEU A 206 8.39 -24.12 10.38
N THR A 207 7.08 -24.34 10.34
CA THR A 207 6.10 -23.61 11.15
C THR A 207 5.08 -24.58 11.71
N LEU A 208 4.71 -24.39 12.99
CA LEU A 208 3.79 -25.29 13.69
C LEU A 208 2.63 -24.53 14.33
N ALA A 209 1.43 -25.12 14.30
CA ALA A 209 0.22 -24.65 14.96
C ALA A 209 -0.79 -25.80 15.09
N ASP A 210 -1.76 -25.68 15.99
CA ASP A 210 -2.93 -26.58 16.03
C ASP A 210 -3.94 -26.09 15.00
N THR A 211 -4.09 -26.79 13.87
CA THR A 211 -4.88 -26.30 12.73
C THR A 211 -6.25 -26.98 12.59
N ASP A 212 -6.49 -28.07 13.32
CA ASP A 212 -7.79 -28.78 13.33
C ASP A 212 -8.49 -28.77 14.71
N GLY A 213 -7.90 -28.08 15.69
CA GLY A 213 -8.47 -27.84 17.01
C GLY A 213 -8.43 -29.06 17.92
N ASP A 214 -7.58 -30.05 17.62
CA ASP A 214 -7.44 -31.26 18.43
C ASP A 214 -6.41 -31.12 19.58
N GLY A 215 -5.65 -30.03 19.58
CA GLY A 215 -4.62 -29.68 20.57
C GLY A 215 -3.21 -30.15 20.23
N ASP A 216 -3.05 -31.03 19.24
CA ASP A 216 -1.75 -31.47 18.73
C ASP A 216 -1.18 -30.40 17.77
N LEU A 217 0.14 -30.22 17.76
CA LEU A 217 0.75 -29.29 16.81
C LEU A 217 0.93 -29.97 15.45
N ASP A 218 0.38 -29.34 14.40
CA ASP A 218 0.60 -29.67 13.00
C ASP A 218 1.85 -28.97 12.46
N LEU A 219 2.44 -29.54 11.40
CA LEU A 219 3.69 -29.04 10.82
C LEU A 219 3.51 -28.71 9.34
N TYR A 220 3.88 -27.49 8.97
CA TYR A 220 4.10 -27.10 7.58
C TYR A 220 5.59 -26.92 7.29
N VAL A 221 6.03 -27.45 6.15
CA VAL A 221 7.40 -27.36 5.65
C VAL A 221 7.41 -26.68 4.29
N ALA A 222 8.03 -25.50 4.23
CA ALA A 222 8.32 -24.82 2.97
C ALA A 222 9.58 -25.41 2.32
N ASN A 223 9.54 -25.62 1.00
CA ASN A 223 10.60 -26.22 0.23
C ASN A 223 11.02 -25.30 -0.94
N TYR A 224 12.33 -25.12 -1.06
CA TYR A 224 12.95 -24.39 -2.17
C TYR A 224 13.37 -25.38 -3.26
N LYS A 225 14.63 -25.33 -3.71
CA LYS A 225 15.24 -26.35 -4.57
C LYS A 225 16.53 -26.87 -3.98
N THR A 226 16.75 -28.17 -4.13
CA THR A 226 18.05 -28.75 -3.78
C THR A 226 19.21 -28.17 -4.62
N ARG A 227 18.94 -27.91 -5.91
CA ARG A 227 19.81 -27.22 -6.88
C ARG A 227 18.99 -26.46 -7.93
N GLN A 228 19.47 -25.30 -8.37
CA GLN A 228 18.88 -24.58 -9.49
C GLN A 228 19.15 -25.28 -10.82
N VAL A 229 18.25 -25.13 -11.80
CA VAL A 229 18.39 -25.80 -13.11
C VAL A 229 19.65 -25.35 -13.85
N ASP A 230 20.03 -24.08 -13.71
CA ASP A 230 21.26 -23.51 -14.26
C ASP A 230 22.54 -24.18 -13.72
N ASP A 231 22.48 -24.78 -12.53
CA ASP A 231 23.60 -25.51 -11.92
C ASP A 231 23.61 -27.00 -12.33
N LEU A 232 22.47 -27.51 -12.82
CA LEU A 232 22.28 -28.92 -13.24
C LEU A 232 22.62 -29.15 -14.71
N TYR A 233 22.28 -28.20 -15.58
CA TYR A 233 22.38 -28.36 -17.04
C TYR A 233 23.18 -27.23 -17.69
N PRO A 234 23.91 -27.52 -18.78
CA PRO A 234 24.67 -26.49 -19.48
C PRO A 234 23.72 -25.54 -20.27
N PRO A 235 24.12 -24.28 -20.50
CA PRO A 235 23.25 -23.28 -21.13
C PRO A 235 22.69 -23.66 -22.51
N ASP A 236 23.40 -24.48 -23.28
CA ASP A 236 22.93 -24.98 -24.58
C ASP A 236 21.74 -25.93 -24.45
N VAL A 237 21.65 -26.71 -23.37
CA VAL A 237 20.47 -27.56 -23.10
C VAL A 237 19.26 -26.71 -22.69
N LEU A 238 19.51 -25.60 -21.99
CA LEU A 238 18.47 -24.70 -21.47
C LEU A 238 18.00 -23.64 -22.47
N ASP A 239 18.59 -23.55 -23.67
CA ASP A 239 18.25 -22.55 -24.68
C ASP A 239 16.82 -22.78 -25.24
N ILE A 240 15.96 -21.78 -25.03
CA ILE A 240 14.57 -21.79 -25.51
C ILE A 240 14.46 -21.76 -27.04
N ASN A 241 15.54 -21.43 -27.76
CA ASN A 241 15.58 -21.50 -29.22
C ASN A 241 15.57 -22.94 -29.76
N HIS A 242 15.68 -23.95 -28.90
CA HIS A 242 15.52 -25.36 -29.29
C HIS A 242 14.06 -25.80 -29.47
N LEU A 243 13.07 -24.96 -29.12
CA LEU A 243 11.65 -25.28 -29.34
C LEU A 243 11.36 -25.51 -30.84
N GLN A 244 10.61 -26.57 -31.14
CA GLN A 244 10.27 -26.96 -32.51
C GLN A 244 8.89 -26.45 -32.89
N ARG A 245 8.57 -26.33 -34.18
CA ARG A 245 7.18 -26.09 -34.61
C ARG A 245 6.44 -27.42 -34.73
N GLY A 246 5.35 -27.56 -33.97
CA GLY A 246 4.40 -28.67 -34.04
C GLY A 246 3.57 -28.66 -35.32
N GLU A 247 2.77 -29.71 -35.52
CA GLU A 247 1.94 -29.90 -36.73
C GLU A 247 0.84 -28.83 -36.90
N ASP A 248 0.44 -28.19 -35.81
CA ASP A 248 -0.52 -27.07 -35.74
C ASP A 248 0.15 -25.69 -35.93
N GLY A 249 1.48 -25.66 -36.09
CA GLY A 249 2.28 -24.44 -36.25
C GLY A 249 2.73 -23.78 -34.94
N ASN A 250 2.30 -24.29 -33.78
CA ASN A 250 2.71 -23.81 -32.46
C ASN A 250 4.12 -24.27 -32.10
N LEU A 251 4.79 -23.55 -31.20
CA LEU A 251 6.07 -24.01 -30.65
C LEU A 251 5.80 -25.15 -29.65
N VAL A 252 6.59 -26.23 -29.72
CA VAL A 252 6.51 -27.40 -28.85
C VAL A 252 7.89 -27.74 -28.30
N ILE A 253 7.92 -28.31 -27.10
CA ILE A 253 9.15 -28.78 -26.44
C ILE A 253 9.65 -30.03 -27.19
N PRO A 254 10.93 -30.10 -27.57
CA PRO A 254 11.50 -31.28 -28.20
C PRO A 254 11.30 -32.55 -27.34
N PRO A 255 10.99 -33.72 -27.93
CA PRO A 255 10.77 -34.95 -27.16
C PRO A 255 11.96 -35.36 -26.27
N ASP A 256 13.18 -34.99 -26.64
CA ASP A 256 14.41 -35.23 -25.88
C ASP A 256 14.59 -34.30 -24.67
N LEU A 257 13.83 -33.21 -24.59
CA LEU A 257 13.82 -32.26 -23.48
C LEU A 257 12.52 -32.31 -22.67
N ALA A 258 11.53 -33.13 -23.07
CA ALA A 258 10.22 -33.19 -22.44
C ALA A 258 10.30 -33.51 -20.93
N GLU A 259 11.11 -34.50 -20.55
CA GLU A 259 11.28 -34.89 -19.14
C GLU A 259 11.86 -33.76 -18.28
N LEU A 260 12.91 -33.07 -18.77
CA LEU A 260 13.52 -31.92 -18.09
C LEU A 260 12.50 -30.79 -17.90
N TYR A 261 11.73 -30.47 -18.93
CA TYR A 261 10.74 -29.41 -18.85
C TYR A 261 9.57 -29.79 -17.96
N ASP A 262 9.03 -31.01 -18.07
CA ASP A 262 7.96 -31.52 -17.22
C ASP A 262 8.39 -31.53 -15.74
N GLU A 263 9.66 -31.80 -15.47
CA GLU A 263 10.21 -31.83 -14.11
C GLU A 263 10.47 -30.44 -13.53
N HIS A 264 10.97 -29.49 -14.33
CA HIS A 264 11.52 -28.24 -13.80
C HIS A 264 10.81 -26.96 -14.24
N TYR A 265 9.93 -27.02 -15.23
CA TYR A 265 9.37 -25.82 -15.85
C TYR A 265 7.87 -25.90 -16.11
N ARG A 266 7.16 -24.81 -15.84
CA ARG A 266 5.87 -24.53 -16.45
C ARG A 266 6.09 -23.70 -17.70
N VAL A 267 5.51 -24.14 -18.82
CA VAL A 267 5.59 -23.42 -20.10
C VAL A 267 4.22 -22.91 -20.51
N GLU A 268 4.13 -21.63 -20.83
CA GLU A 268 2.92 -20.95 -21.29
C GLU A 268 3.12 -20.41 -22.71
N PHE A 269 2.07 -20.50 -23.52
CA PHE A 269 2.06 -20.05 -24.91
C PHE A 269 0.96 -19.02 -25.10
N ASP A 270 1.31 -17.80 -25.52
CA ASP A 270 0.33 -16.73 -25.78
C ASP A 270 -0.01 -16.55 -27.28
N GLY A 271 0.50 -17.47 -28.13
CA GLY A 271 0.36 -17.43 -29.59
C GLY A 271 1.44 -16.61 -30.32
N ARG A 272 2.28 -15.84 -29.61
CA ARG A 272 3.45 -15.12 -30.15
C ARG A 272 4.75 -15.39 -29.38
N PHE A 273 4.65 -15.61 -28.07
CA PHE A 273 5.76 -15.84 -27.17
C PHE A 273 5.60 -17.15 -26.38
N VAL A 274 6.73 -17.69 -25.94
CA VAL A 274 6.80 -18.81 -25.01
C VAL A 274 7.37 -18.29 -23.70
N ARG A 275 6.59 -18.39 -22.64
CA ARG A 275 7.03 -18.03 -21.28
C ARG A 275 7.37 -19.31 -20.55
N ARG A 276 8.50 -19.31 -19.86
CA ARG A 276 9.00 -20.46 -19.08
C ARG A 276 9.20 -20.02 -17.64
N PHE A 277 8.54 -20.69 -16.71
CA PHE A 277 8.64 -20.45 -15.28
C PHE A 277 9.29 -21.66 -14.63
N GLU A 278 10.40 -21.45 -13.92
CA GLU A 278 11.02 -22.53 -13.17
C GLU A 278 10.18 -22.89 -11.95
N LEU A 279 9.92 -24.18 -11.77
CA LEU A 279 9.18 -24.74 -10.64
C LEU A 279 10.14 -25.06 -9.49
N GLY A 280 9.72 -24.82 -8.25
CA GLY A 280 10.45 -25.29 -7.06
C GLY A 280 10.14 -26.75 -6.72
N GLU A 281 10.34 -27.15 -5.47
CA GLU A 281 9.97 -28.47 -4.94
C GLU A 281 8.63 -28.38 -4.20
N PRO A 282 7.87 -29.48 -4.06
CA PRO A 282 6.56 -29.41 -3.40
C PRO A 282 6.72 -29.20 -1.90
N ASP A 283 5.95 -28.27 -1.34
CA ASP A 283 5.81 -28.10 0.11
C ASP A 283 5.09 -29.28 0.75
N GLU A 284 5.19 -29.41 2.07
CA GLU A 284 4.63 -30.52 2.83
C GLU A 284 3.83 -30.04 4.03
N TYR A 285 2.67 -30.67 4.27
CA TYR A 285 1.81 -30.40 5.41
C TYR A 285 1.46 -31.71 6.11
N TYR A 286 1.60 -31.70 7.42
CA TYR A 286 1.56 -32.87 8.28
C TYR A 286 0.65 -32.62 9.48
N THR A 287 -0.23 -33.58 9.76
CA THR A 287 -1.05 -33.58 10.98
C THR A 287 -0.25 -34.21 12.12
N GLY A 288 -0.26 -33.57 13.29
CA GLY A 288 0.34 -34.07 14.52
C GLY A 288 -0.40 -35.30 15.08
N LEU A 289 0.29 -36.11 15.88
CA LEU A 289 -0.31 -37.24 16.61
C LEU A 289 -0.16 -37.11 18.14
N GLY A 290 0.38 -35.98 18.62
CA GLY A 290 0.58 -35.69 20.04
C GLY A 290 1.70 -36.46 20.73
N ASP A 291 2.52 -37.19 19.98
CA ASP A 291 3.67 -37.95 20.49
C ASP A 291 4.97 -37.68 19.71
N GLY A 292 5.03 -36.51 19.07
CA GLY A 292 6.10 -36.09 18.17
C GLY A 292 6.10 -36.76 16.80
N ARG A 293 5.17 -37.69 16.51
CA ARG A 293 5.00 -38.25 15.16
C ARG A 293 3.97 -37.49 14.35
N PHE A 294 4.17 -37.54 13.04
CA PHE A 294 3.38 -36.82 12.05
C PHE A 294 2.86 -37.76 10.97
N VAL A 295 1.72 -37.41 10.38
CA VAL A 295 1.19 -38.07 9.17
C VAL A 295 0.91 -37.05 8.07
N PRO A 296 1.20 -37.34 6.80
CA PRO A 296 0.86 -36.41 5.71
C PRO A 296 -0.65 -36.12 5.68
N ALA A 297 -1.02 -34.84 5.67
CA ALA A 297 -2.41 -34.43 5.64
C ALA A 297 -3.05 -34.66 4.25
N ALA A 298 -4.35 -35.01 4.23
CA ALA A 298 -5.11 -35.26 3.01
C ALA A 298 -6.49 -34.58 3.03
N PRO A 299 -6.93 -33.92 1.94
CA PRO A 299 -6.20 -33.68 0.69
C PRO A 299 -5.08 -32.66 0.88
N VAL A 300 -4.09 -32.69 -0.02
CA VAL A 300 -3.07 -31.63 -0.18
C VAL A 300 -3.68 -30.32 -0.72
N ALA A 301 -4.97 -30.06 -0.44
CA ALA A 301 -5.74 -28.89 -0.82
C ALA A 301 -5.09 -27.55 -0.42
N PRO A 302 -4.35 -27.40 0.70
CA PRO A 302 -3.56 -26.17 0.95
C PRO A 302 -2.46 -25.92 -0.09
N LEU A 303 -2.28 -26.77 -1.10
CA LEU A 303 -1.26 -26.61 -2.15
C LEU A 303 -1.84 -26.63 -3.58
N ALA A 304 -3.15 -26.53 -3.79
CA ALA A 304 -3.73 -26.53 -5.14
C ALA A 304 -4.06 -25.10 -5.64
N ARG A 305 -3.42 -24.64 -6.73
CA ARG A 305 -3.59 -23.27 -7.27
C ARG A 305 -5.06 -22.93 -7.61
N SER A 306 -5.43 -21.66 -7.44
CA SER A 306 -6.75 -21.08 -7.75
C SER A 306 -7.17 -21.15 -9.23
N ARG A 307 -6.26 -21.48 -10.15
CA ARG A 307 -6.52 -21.57 -11.60
C ARG A 307 -6.42 -23.01 -12.12
N GLY A 308 -7.42 -23.82 -11.80
CA GLY A 308 -7.68 -25.08 -12.49
C GLY A 308 -7.87 -26.26 -11.56
N ASN A 309 -8.79 -27.13 -11.94
CA ASN A 309 -9.11 -28.36 -11.24
C ASN A 309 -7.94 -29.36 -11.43
N VAL A 310 -6.91 -29.32 -10.59
CA VAL A 310 -5.80 -30.29 -10.61
C VAL A 310 -5.36 -30.63 -9.18
N SER A 311 -5.28 -31.94 -8.91
CA SER A 311 -4.93 -32.57 -7.65
C SER A 311 -3.40 -32.72 -7.41
N THR A 312 -2.59 -31.78 -7.87
CA THR A 312 -1.11 -31.82 -7.74
C THR A 312 -0.61 -30.70 -6.83
N PRO A 313 0.30 -30.99 -5.87
CA PRO A 313 0.85 -29.96 -4.99
C PRO A 313 1.53 -28.83 -5.75
N ALA A 314 1.36 -27.59 -5.27
CA ALA A 314 2.06 -26.41 -5.75
C ALA A 314 3.56 -26.60 -5.58
N ARG A 315 4.31 -26.16 -6.60
CA ARG A 315 5.77 -26.19 -6.64
C ARG A 315 6.28 -24.75 -6.71
N GLY A 316 6.02 -24.00 -5.64
CA GLY A 316 6.56 -22.66 -5.42
C GLY A 316 8.03 -22.74 -5.01
N TRP A 317 8.69 -21.60 -4.91
CA TRP A 317 10.05 -21.51 -4.36
C TRP A 317 9.95 -21.03 -2.91
N GLY A 318 9.50 -21.89 -2.01
CA GLY A 318 9.18 -21.53 -0.64
C GLY A 318 10.42 -21.15 0.17
N LEU A 319 10.48 -19.91 0.67
CA LEU A 319 11.55 -19.43 1.53
C LEU A 319 11.10 -19.36 2.99
N ALA A 320 9.94 -18.76 3.24
CA ALA A 320 9.34 -18.62 4.57
C ALA A 320 7.85 -19.01 4.54
N ALA A 321 7.34 -19.49 5.65
CA ALA A 321 5.92 -19.79 5.83
C ALA A 321 5.53 -19.51 7.27
N ARG A 322 4.33 -19.01 7.51
CA ARG A 322 3.87 -18.65 8.86
C ARG A 322 2.43 -19.03 9.07
N PHE A 323 2.18 -19.72 10.19
CA PHE A 323 0.85 -19.83 10.77
C PHE A 323 0.56 -18.60 11.64
N SER A 324 -0.61 -18.00 11.47
CA SER A 324 -1.17 -16.97 12.36
C SER A 324 -2.65 -16.74 12.04
N ASP A 325 -3.46 -16.39 13.02
CA ASP A 325 -4.87 -16.03 12.82
C ASP A 325 -4.96 -14.54 12.43
N TRP A 326 -4.94 -14.21 11.13
CA TRP A 326 -5.04 -12.81 10.68
C TRP A 326 -6.43 -12.39 10.23
N ASP A 327 -7.38 -13.31 10.02
CA ASP A 327 -8.77 -12.96 9.72
C ASP A 327 -9.67 -12.92 10.97
N GLU A 328 -9.07 -13.23 12.13
CA GLU A 328 -9.59 -13.13 13.49
C GLU A 328 -10.78 -14.06 13.78
N ASP A 329 -10.81 -15.22 13.13
CA ASP A 329 -11.82 -16.23 13.37
C ASP A 329 -11.46 -17.24 14.48
N GLY A 330 -10.20 -17.21 14.93
CA GLY A 330 -9.65 -18.05 15.99
C GLY A 330 -8.88 -19.28 15.50
N ASP A 331 -8.88 -19.53 14.19
CA ASP A 331 -8.16 -20.63 13.57
C ASP A 331 -6.86 -20.11 12.89
N PRO A 332 -5.71 -20.78 13.03
CA PRO A 332 -4.47 -20.29 12.43
C PRO A 332 -4.46 -20.47 10.91
N ASP A 333 -4.32 -19.37 10.19
CA ASP A 333 -4.19 -19.32 8.73
C ASP A 333 -2.75 -19.51 8.26
N LEU A 334 -2.53 -19.80 6.96
CA LEU A 334 -1.19 -20.10 6.41
C LEU A 334 -0.76 -19.18 5.24
N TYR A 335 0.39 -18.53 5.42
CA TYR A 335 1.03 -17.68 4.42
C TYR A 335 2.36 -18.31 4.04
N VAL A 336 2.61 -18.45 2.74
CA VAL A 336 3.82 -19.04 2.17
C VAL A 336 4.47 -18.02 1.23
N ALA A 337 5.58 -17.45 1.69
CA ALA A 337 6.41 -16.51 0.94
C ALA A 337 7.26 -17.26 -0.08
N ASN A 338 7.02 -16.99 -1.36
CA ASN A 338 7.66 -17.62 -2.50
C ASN A 338 8.60 -16.65 -3.23
N ASP A 339 9.74 -17.18 -3.66
CA ASP A 339 10.72 -16.46 -4.48
C ASP A 339 10.32 -16.43 -5.97
N PHE A 340 10.89 -15.48 -6.71
CA PHE A 340 10.76 -15.28 -8.16
C PHE A 340 9.31 -15.13 -8.68
N ASN A 341 8.98 -15.77 -9.80
CA ASN A 341 7.65 -15.66 -10.43
C ASN A 341 6.62 -16.64 -9.82
N SER A 342 6.93 -17.23 -8.66
CA SER A 342 5.99 -18.06 -7.94
C SER A 342 5.13 -17.16 -7.07
N GLU A 343 3.81 -17.23 -7.27
CA GLU A 343 2.86 -16.49 -6.44
C GLU A 343 2.93 -17.00 -5.00
N ASP A 344 2.81 -16.10 -4.03
CA ASP A 344 2.67 -16.46 -2.62
C ASP A 344 1.43 -17.33 -2.40
N GLY A 345 1.56 -18.32 -1.52
CA GLY A 345 0.45 -19.14 -1.06
C GLY A 345 -0.24 -18.45 0.10
N ILE A 346 -1.54 -18.16 -0.01
CA ILE A 346 -2.30 -17.51 1.06
C ILE A 346 -3.57 -18.32 1.28
N TRP A 347 -3.71 -18.87 2.48
CA TRP A 347 -4.69 -19.90 2.80
C TRP A 347 -5.41 -19.57 4.09
N ILE A 348 -6.74 -19.58 4.02
CA ILE A 348 -7.63 -19.41 5.17
C ILE A 348 -8.01 -20.78 5.70
N ASN A 349 -7.82 -21.00 7.00
CA ASN A 349 -8.20 -22.23 7.69
C ASN A 349 -9.73 -22.34 7.81
N ARG A 350 -10.26 -23.55 7.99
CA ARG A 350 -11.68 -23.80 8.25
C ARG A 350 -11.95 -24.37 9.65
N GLY A 351 -10.90 -24.43 10.48
CA GLY A 351 -10.94 -25.00 11.84
C GLY A 351 -11.05 -26.52 11.88
N ASP A 352 -10.79 -27.20 10.76
CA ASP A 352 -10.82 -28.67 10.65
C ASP A 352 -9.56 -29.24 9.97
N GLY A 353 -8.47 -28.47 9.96
CA GLY A 353 -7.22 -28.79 9.26
C GLY A 353 -7.31 -28.68 7.74
N THR A 354 -8.45 -28.20 7.20
CA THR A 354 -8.61 -27.93 5.77
C THR A 354 -8.57 -26.45 5.45
N PHE A 355 -7.95 -26.10 4.32
CA PHE A 355 -7.75 -24.71 3.93
C PHE A 355 -8.52 -24.33 2.66
N ALA A 356 -8.81 -23.04 2.51
CA ALA A 356 -9.30 -22.40 1.31
C ALA A 356 -8.30 -21.34 0.82
N PRO A 357 -8.07 -21.16 -0.49
CA PRO A 357 -7.26 -20.04 -0.95
C PRO A 357 -7.95 -18.72 -0.60
N ALA A 358 -7.19 -17.76 -0.07
CA ALA A 358 -7.70 -16.42 0.19
C ALA A 358 -8.14 -15.74 -1.13
N PRO A 359 -9.30 -15.06 -1.17
CA PRO A 359 -9.75 -14.32 -2.35
C PRO A 359 -8.69 -13.32 -2.85
N ASN A 360 -8.66 -13.05 -4.16
CA ASN A 360 -7.71 -12.07 -4.71
C ASN A 360 -7.99 -10.65 -4.17
N GLU A 361 -9.22 -10.36 -3.79
CA GLU A 361 -9.64 -9.09 -3.20
C GLU A 361 -9.20 -8.92 -1.74
N ALA A 362 -8.93 -10.03 -1.02
CA ALA A 362 -8.45 -9.98 0.36
C ALA A 362 -7.04 -9.40 0.43
N VAL A 363 -6.11 -10.00 -0.33
CA VAL A 363 -4.74 -9.51 -0.52
C VAL A 363 -4.52 -9.29 -2.02
N ARG A 364 -4.42 -8.03 -2.44
CA ARG A 364 -4.45 -7.64 -3.86
C ARG A 364 -3.07 -7.54 -4.52
N THR A 365 -2.05 -7.33 -3.71
CA THR A 365 -0.66 -7.13 -4.13
C THR A 365 0.26 -7.91 -3.20
N THR A 366 1.21 -8.66 -3.75
CA THR A 366 2.26 -9.37 -2.99
C THR A 366 3.63 -9.00 -3.52
N SER A 367 4.68 -9.30 -2.75
CA SER A 367 6.05 -9.17 -3.27
C SER A 367 6.27 -10.17 -4.43
N LEU A 368 7.22 -9.84 -5.32
CA LEU A 368 7.62 -10.75 -6.39
C LEU A 368 8.53 -11.80 -5.80
N SER A 369 9.60 -11.37 -5.13
CA SER A 369 10.54 -12.27 -4.48
C SER A 369 10.30 -12.19 -2.99
N SER A 370 9.25 -12.84 -2.50
CA SER A 370 8.89 -12.83 -1.09
C SER A 370 9.92 -13.64 -0.30
N MET A 371 10.85 -12.95 0.35
CA MET A 371 11.98 -13.55 1.05
C MET A 371 11.62 -14.00 2.48
N SER A 372 10.74 -13.25 3.14
CA SER A 372 10.28 -13.53 4.51
C SER A 372 8.85 -13.01 4.72
N VAL A 373 8.18 -13.54 5.76
CA VAL A 373 6.86 -13.09 6.21
C VAL A 373 6.81 -13.01 7.74
N ASP A 374 6.24 -11.93 8.26
CA ASP A 374 5.95 -11.75 9.70
C ASP A 374 4.58 -11.06 9.87
N VAL A 375 3.97 -11.24 11.04
CA VAL A 375 2.63 -10.78 11.39
C VAL A 375 2.67 -10.00 12.70
N GLY A 376 2.06 -8.83 12.73
CA GLY A 376 1.95 -7.99 13.93
C GLY A 376 1.11 -6.74 13.66
N ASP A 377 0.57 -6.12 14.71
CA ASP A 377 -0.20 -4.87 14.63
C ASP A 377 0.73 -3.67 14.37
N LEU A 378 0.81 -3.20 13.12
CA LEU A 378 1.77 -2.18 12.66
C LEU A 378 1.20 -0.76 12.70
N ASP A 379 -0.12 -0.59 12.59
CA ASP A 379 -0.77 0.73 12.69
C ASP A 379 -1.55 0.97 14.00
N ARG A 380 -1.49 -0.01 14.92
CA ARG A 380 -2.00 0.05 16.29
C ARG A 380 -3.52 0.15 16.38
N ASP A 381 -4.22 -0.46 15.44
CA ASP A 381 -5.68 -0.52 15.43
C ASP A 381 -6.23 -1.76 16.17
N GLY A 382 -5.36 -2.70 16.53
CA GLY A 382 -5.66 -3.90 17.29
C GLY A 382 -5.89 -5.15 16.44
N ASP A 383 -5.88 -5.01 15.12
CA ASP A 383 -5.91 -6.10 14.15
C ASP A 383 -4.46 -6.47 13.74
N LEU A 384 -4.21 -7.73 13.36
CA LEU A 384 -2.87 -8.16 12.95
C LEU A 384 -2.62 -7.86 11.45
N ASP A 385 -1.49 -7.21 11.15
CA ASP A 385 -1.04 -6.87 9.79
C ASP A 385 0.03 -7.84 9.27
N LEU A 386 0.20 -7.90 7.94
CA LEU A 386 1.18 -8.77 7.29
C LEU A 386 2.32 -7.95 6.66
N LEU A 387 3.56 -8.37 6.90
CA LEU A 387 4.75 -7.86 6.22
C LEU A 387 5.39 -8.97 5.38
N THR A 388 5.59 -8.72 4.09
CA THR A 388 6.51 -9.51 3.25
C THR A 388 7.67 -8.65 2.76
N THR A 389 8.87 -9.22 2.73
CA THR A 389 10.09 -8.53 2.30
C THR A 389 10.59 -9.00 0.93
N ASP A 390 11.28 -8.11 0.22
CA ASP A 390 11.88 -8.31 -1.11
C ASP A 390 13.29 -7.64 -1.13
N MET A 391 13.85 -7.40 -2.31
CA MET A 391 15.24 -7.01 -2.54
C MET A 391 15.40 -5.56 -3.02
N LEU A 392 14.40 -4.70 -2.80
CA LEU A 392 14.48 -3.31 -3.26
C LEU A 392 15.50 -2.53 -2.42
N ALA A 393 16.55 -2.03 -3.08
CA ALA A 393 17.58 -1.21 -2.43
C ALA A 393 16.99 0.04 -1.75
N ARG A 394 17.55 0.48 -0.64
CA ARG A 394 17.16 1.76 0.01
C ARG A 394 17.86 2.96 -0.61
N ASP A 395 19.11 2.80 -1.00
CA ASP A 395 19.87 3.84 -1.69
C ASP A 395 19.33 4.06 -3.11
N ALA A 396 18.96 5.31 -3.41
CA ALA A 396 18.35 5.62 -4.69
C ALA A 396 19.31 5.49 -5.88
N ALA A 397 20.62 5.66 -5.69
CA ALA A 397 21.56 5.44 -6.77
C ALA A 397 21.67 3.93 -7.05
N GLU A 398 21.67 3.10 -6.01
CA GLU A 398 21.69 1.64 -6.14
C GLU A 398 20.41 1.11 -6.83
N ARG A 399 19.22 1.66 -6.50
CA ARG A 399 17.97 1.35 -7.24
C ARG A 399 18.06 1.60 -8.76
N LEU A 400 18.91 2.54 -9.18
CA LEU A 400 19.12 2.86 -10.60
C LEU A 400 20.22 1.99 -11.24
N VAL A 401 21.02 1.30 -10.42
CA VAL A 401 22.03 0.33 -10.85
C VAL A 401 21.43 -1.07 -10.98
N GLN A 402 20.58 -1.43 -10.03
CA GLN A 402 19.94 -2.72 -9.94
C GLN A 402 18.73 -2.82 -10.89
N THR A 403 18.69 -3.89 -11.68
CA THR A 403 17.65 -4.15 -12.68
C THR A 403 16.98 -5.49 -12.41
N PRO A 404 15.87 -5.51 -11.67
CA PRO A 404 15.11 -6.73 -11.45
C PRO A 404 14.55 -7.26 -12.77
N SER A 405 14.55 -8.58 -12.91
CA SER A 405 13.94 -9.26 -14.04
C SER A 405 12.45 -9.44 -13.76
N TYR A 406 11.64 -8.49 -14.23
CA TYR A 406 10.19 -8.55 -14.08
C TYR A 406 9.48 -8.31 -15.42
N GLU A 407 8.46 -9.12 -15.66
CA GLU A 407 7.58 -8.95 -16.80
C GLU A 407 6.26 -8.34 -16.32
N ALA A 408 6.04 -7.07 -16.69
CA ALA A 408 4.81 -6.38 -16.34
C ALA A 408 3.60 -7.10 -16.94
N VAL A 409 2.63 -7.45 -16.09
CA VAL A 409 1.32 -7.91 -16.56
C VAL A 409 0.61 -6.74 -17.23
N PRO A 410 0.23 -6.83 -18.52
CA PRO A 410 -0.48 -5.75 -19.19
C PRO A 410 -1.86 -5.56 -18.57
N GLU A 411 -2.08 -4.40 -17.95
CA GLU A 411 -3.38 -4.02 -17.39
C GLU A 411 -4.43 -3.84 -18.49
N ARG A 412 -5.66 -4.26 -18.21
CA ARG A 412 -6.81 -4.10 -19.11
C ARG A 412 -7.94 -3.39 -18.39
N PRO A 413 -8.69 -2.50 -19.06
CA PRO A 413 -9.88 -1.89 -18.47
C PRO A 413 -10.84 -2.96 -17.91
N GLY A 414 -11.32 -2.74 -16.68
CA GLY A 414 -12.28 -3.62 -16.00
C GLY A 414 -11.71 -4.91 -15.39
N LEU A 415 -10.40 -5.10 -15.31
CA LEU A 415 -9.77 -6.24 -14.65
C LEU A 415 -9.58 -5.96 -13.15
N THR A 416 -10.49 -6.48 -12.31
CA THR A 416 -10.47 -6.22 -10.85
C THR A 416 -10.00 -7.41 -10.03
N ASP A 417 -10.42 -8.63 -10.38
CA ASP A 417 -10.13 -9.89 -9.68
C ASP A 417 -8.79 -10.50 -10.14
N THR A 418 -7.69 -9.81 -9.84
CA THR A 418 -6.33 -10.32 -10.05
C THR A 418 -5.41 -9.88 -8.93
N ARG A 419 -4.60 -10.78 -8.39
CA ARG A 419 -3.49 -10.46 -7.50
C ARG A 419 -2.23 -10.16 -8.33
N ILE A 420 -1.51 -9.11 -8.00
CA ILE A 420 -0.29 -8.68 -8.71
C ILE A 420 0.95 -8.83 -7.84
N GLN A 421 2.11 -9.08 -8.46
CA GLN A 421 3.41 -9.18 -7.79
C GLN A 421 4.27 -7.94 -8.06
N VAL A 422 5.00 -7.45 -7.05
CA VAL A 422 5.83 -6.23 -7.13
C VAL A 422 7.24 -6.45 -6.57
N ASN A 423 8.28 -5.89 -7.20
CA ASN A 423 9.69 -6.01 -6.77
C ASN A 423 10.02 -5.08 -5.59
N ARG A 424 9.37 -5.29 -4.46
CA ARG A 424 9.51 -4.50 -3.22
C ARG A 424 8.82 -5.21 -2.08
N ASN A 425 9.12 -4.78 -0.85
CA ASN A 425 8.34 -5.20 0.31
C ASN A 425 6.86 -4.84 0.10
N ALA A 426 5.97 -5.68 0.60
CA ALA A 426 4.54 -5.42 0.66
C ALA A 426 4.09 -5.45 2.12
N VAL A 427 3.31 -4.45 2.52
CA VAL A 427 2.74 -4.35 3.87
C VAL A 427 1.23 -4.32 3.72
N GLN A 428 0.55 -5.31 4.29
CA GLN A 428 -0.89 -5.49 4.22
C GLN A 428 -1.49 -5.08 5.57
N LEU A 429 -2.04 -3.87 5.62
CA LEU A 429 -2.77 -3.40 6.80
C LEU A 429 -4.17 -4.03 6.82
N ASN A 430 -4.53 -4.68 7.91
CA ASN A 430 -5.82 -5.30 8.10
C ASN A 430 -6.93 -4.23 8.12
N ARG A 431 -8.16 -4.63 7.81
CA ARG A 431 -9.34 -3.75 7.87
C ARG A 431 -10.42 -4.28 8.80
N GLY A 432 -10.14 -5.35 9.54
CA GLY A 432 -11.08 -6.02 10.44
C GLY A 432 -12.26 -6.70 9.73
N ASP A 433 -12.13 -6.97 8.42
CA ASP A 433 -13.18 -7.59 7.61
C ASP A 433 -12.67 -8.68 6.65
N GLY A 434 -11.48 -9.23 6.94
CA GLY A 434 -10.81 -10.24 6.11
C GLY A 434 -10.20 -9.68 4.83
N THR A 435 -10.05 -8.35 4.70
CA THR A 435 -9.41 -7.70 3.55
C THR A 435 -8.34 -6.71 3.98
N PHE A 436 -7.32 -6.50 3.14
CA PHE A 436 -6.13 -5.74 3.49
C PHE A 436 -5.82 -4.57 2.54
N ALA A 437 -5.20 -3.53 3.08
CA ALA A 437 -4.69 -2.38 2.34
C ALA A 437 -3.17 -2.50 2.18
N GLU A 438 -2.69 -2.56 0.95
CA GLU A 438 -1.25 -2.46 0.72
C GLU A 438 -0.77 -1.03 1.01
N ALA A 439 0.24 -0.83 1.87
CA ALA A 439 0.64 0.49 2.37
C ALA A 439 2.16 0.71 2.49
N ALA A 440 3.01 -0.13 1.87
CA ALA A 440 4.44 -0.11 2.18
C ALA A 440 5.15 1.22 1.82
N TRP A 441 4.70 1.97 0.80
CA TRP A 441 5.31 3.26 0.48
C TRP A 441 4.92 4.35 1.48
N GLU A 442 3.65 4.38 1.87
CA GLU A 442 3.13 5.33 2.85
C GLU A 442 3.84 5.16 4.20
N LEU A 443 4.01 3.90 4.63
CA LEU A 443 4.65 3.57 5.89
C LEU A 443 6.18 3.68 5.86
N GLY A 444 6.80 3.91 4.69
CA GLY A 444 8.26 3.96 4.56
C GLY A 444 8.96 2.60 4.59
N LEU A 445 8.23 1.51 4.37
CA LEU A 445 8.69 0.12 4.47
C LEU A 445 8.92 -0.58 3.13
N ALA A 446 8.68 0.09 2.00
CA ALA A 446 8.79 -0.52 0.66
C ALA A 446 10.19 -1.08 0.30
N ALA A 447 11.25 -0.66 0.99
CA ALA A 447 12.62 -1.05 0.66
C ALA A 447 13.45 -1.38 1.91
N SER A 448 14.12 -2.53 1.88
CA SER A 448 14.99 -3.01 2.97
C SER A 448 16.31 -3.61 2.48
N ASP A 449 16.74 -3.30 1.25
CA ASP A 449 17.89 -3.93 0.59
C ASP A 449 17.66 -5.44 0.32
N TRP A 450 18.69 -6.23 -0.02
CA TRP A 450 18.53 -7.65 -0.33
C TRP A 450 18.22 -8.44 0.94
N THR A 451 16.94 -8.64 1.22
CA THR A 451 16.47 -9.19 2.51
C THR A 451 16.48 -10.71 2.54
N TRP A 452 16.74 -11.30 3.71
CA TRP A 452 16.53 -12.73 3.99
C TRP A 452 15.51 -12.99 5.09
N GLY A 453 15.64 -12.33 6.24
CA GLY A 453 14.73 -12.46 7.37
C GLY A 453 14.26 -11.11 7.88
N ALA A 454 13.01 -11.05 8.32
CA ALA A 454 12.43 -9.93 9.03
C ALA A 454 11.81 -10.41 10.34
N LEU A 455 11.81 -9.53 11.35
CA LEU A 455 11.21 -9.75 12.66
C LEU A 455 10.43 -8.52 13.10
N ILE A 456 9.14 -8.69 13.43
CA ILE A 456 8.29 -7.67 14.04
C ILE A 456 8.36 -7.79 15.56
N MET A 457 8.80 -6.72 16.23
CA MET A 457 8.80 -6.62 17.69
C MET A 457 8.88 -5.16 18.14
N ASP A 458 8.20 -4.79 19.23
CA ASP A 458 8.50 -3.57 19.98
C ASP A 458 9.89 -3.67 20.66
N ALA A 459 10.91 -3.09 20.04
CA ALA A 459 12.30 -3.21 20.45
C ALA A 459 12.71 -2.18 21.50
N ASP A 460 12.17 -0.97 21.45
CA ASP A 460 12.45 0.06 22.48
C ASP A 460 11.40 0.14 23.60
N LEU A 461 10.36 -0.70 23.52
CA LEU A 461 9.29 -0.88 24.48
C LEU A 461 8.47 0.40 24.66
N ASP A 462 8.13 1.05 23.53
CA ASP A 462 7.30 2.26 23.47
C ASP A 462 5.83 2.01 23.11
N GLY A 463 5.48 0.76 22.80
CA GLY A 463 4.14 0.30 22.46
C GLY A 463 3.83 0.31 20.97
N TRP A 464 4.79 0.65 20.11
CA TRP A 464 4.73 0.44 18.67
C TRP A 464 5.60 -0.75 18.27
N ASN A 465 5.15 -1.52 17.28
CA ASN A 465 5.98 -2.56 16.72
C ASN A 465 7.07 -1.96 15.81
N ASP A 466 8.29 -2.48 15.94
CA ASP A 466 9.44 -2.17 15.10
C ASP A 466 9.77 -3.37 14.20
N ILE A 467 10.59 -3.13 13.17
CA ILE A 467 10.97 -4.16 12.19
C ILE A 467 12.49 -4.26 12.12
N LEU A 468 13.03 -5.45 12.39
CA LEU A 468 14.44 -5.78 12.25
C LEU A 468 14.66 -6.67 11.03
N VAL A 469 15.64 -6.34 10.19
CA VAL A 469 15.85 -7.00 8.89
C VAL A 469 17.31 -7.41 8.71
N THR A 470 17.53 -8.64 8.23
CA THR A 470 18.84 -9.15 7.79
C THR A 470 19.04 -9.01 6.28
N THR A 471 20.24 -8.62 5.86
CA THR A 471 20.51 -8.29 4.46
C THR A 471 21.81 -8.88 3.90
N GLY A 472 21.92 -8.83 2.57
CA GLY A 472 23.14 -9.10 1.81
C GLY A 472 23.07 -10.39 0.98
N HIS A 473 23.96 -10.50 0.00
CA HIS A 473 24.06 -11.67 -0.87
C HIS A 473 25.49 -11.91 -1.33
N ALA A 474 25.85 -13.16 -1.63
CA ALA A 474 27.19 -13.49 -2.14
C ALA A 474 27.50 -12.81 -3.48
N TRP A 475 26.47 -12.50 -4.27
CA TRP A 475 26.55 -11.90 -5.60
C TRP A 475 25.39 -10.92 -5.83
N ASP A 476 25.68 -9.68 -6.24
CA ASP A 476 24.66 -8.73 -6.67
C ASP A 476 24.14 -9.11 -8.07
N GLN A 477 23.23 -10.08 -8.14
CA GLN A 477 22.66 -10.56 -9.41
C GLN A 477 21.72 -9.53 -10.06
N LEU A 478 21.35 -8.47 -9.34
CA LEU A 478 20.56 -7.36 -9.88
C LEU A 478 21.46 -6.33 -10.58
N HIS A 479 22.78 -6.35 -10.40
CA HIS A 479 23.70 -5.35 -10.96
C HIS A 479 23.59 -5.24 -12.50
N GLY A 480 22.98 -4.18 -13.01
CA GLY A 480 22.63 -4.04 -14.42
C GLY A 480 23.84 -4.09 -15.38
N ASP A 481 24.98 -3.52 -14.98
CA ASP A 481 26.21 -3.59 -15.79
C ASP A 481 26.83 -5.00 -15.81
N ALA A 482 26.64 -5.79 -14.76
CA ALA A 482 27.12 -7.17 -14.72
C ALA A 482 26.23 -8.06 -15.60
N ASN A 483 24.90 -7.89 -15.48
CA ASN A 483 23.91 -8.52 -16.35
C ASN A 483 24.19 -8.25 -17.83
N ALA A 484 24.49 -6.99 -18.20
CA ALA A 484 24.85 -6.64 -19.57
C ALA A 484 26.12 -7.35 -20.07
N ARG A 485 27.12 -7.55 -19.20
CA ARG A 485 28.35 -8.29 -19.55
C ARG A 485 28.10 -9.79 -19.71
N VAL A 486 27.28 -10.39 -18.85
CA VAL A 486 26.89 -11.81 -18.93
C VAL A 486 26.11 -12.07 -20.22
N ALA A 487 25.09 -11.24 -20.50
CA ALA A 487 24.28 -11.34 -21.72
C ALA A 487 25.08 -11.18 -23.02
N ALA A 488 26.24 -10.48 -22.98
CA ALA A 488 27.12 -10.30 -24.12
C ALA A 488 27.96 -11.54 -24.48
N ILE A 489 27.94 -12.61 -23.66
CA ILE A 489 28.71 -13.83 -23.88
C ILE A 489 27.74 -15.03 -23.96
N PRO A 490 27.23 -15.37 -25.17
CA PRO A 490 26.33 -16.51 -25.35
C PRO A 490 26.95 -17.82 -24.88
N GLY A 491 26.16 -18.64 -24.18
CA GLY A 491 26.58 -19.95 -23.69
C GLY A 491 27.58 -19.92 -22.53
N LEU A 492 27.69 -18.79 -21.81
CA LEU A 492 28.53 -18.69 -20.63
C LEU A 492 28.00 -19.62 -19.52
N PRO A 493 28.80 -20.58 -19.02
CA PRO A 493 28.39 -21.43 -17.89
C PRO A 493 28.07 -20.60 -16.64
N ALA A 494 27.08 -21.07 -15.87
CA ALA A 494 26.55 -20.38 -14.70
C ALA A 494 27.62 -20.01 -13.65
N ASP A 495 28.50 -20.96 -13.31
CA ASP A 495 29.61 -20.76 -12.36
C ASP A 495 30.55 -19.61 -12.79
N ARG A 496 30.77 -19.44 -14.09
CA ARG A 496 31.57 -18.35 -14.63
C ARG A 496 30.79 -17.05 -14.74
N ALA A 497 29.48 -17.11 -14.98
CA ALA A 497 28.61 -15.95 -14.95
C ALA A 497 28.55 -15.33 -13.55
N LEU A 498 28.38 -16.15 -12.51
CA LEU A 498 28.33 -15.71 -11.11
C LEU A 498 29.57 -14.89 -10.69
N ARG A 499 30.78 -15.28 -11.15
CA ARG A 499 32.02 -14.53 -10.89
C ARG A 499 32.08 -13.13 -11.52
N MET A 500 31.15 -12.79 -12.41
CA MET A 500 31.09 -11.47 -13.06
C MET A 500 30.26 -10.45 -12.27
N PHE A 501 29.51 -10.91 -11.26
CA PHE A 501 28.75 -10.06 -10.36
C PHE A 501 29.60 -9.62 -9.17
N PRO A 502 29.48 -8.35 -8.73
CA PRO A 502 30.16 -7.90 -7.52
C PRO A 502 29.56 -8.58 -6.27
N PRO A 503 30.33 -8.69 -5.17
CA PRO A 503 29.77 -9.12 -3.89
C PRO A 503 28.80 -8.07 -3.34
N LEU A 504 27.76 -8.51 -2.61
CA LEU A 504 26.72 -7.65 -2.05
C LEU A 504 26.66 -7.78 -0.52
N ALA A 505 27.76 -7.47 0.17
CA ALA A 505 27.72 -7.34 1.62
C ALA A 505 27.04 -6.01 1.98
N GLN A 506 26.04 -6.05 2.87
CA GLN A 506 25.19 -4.90 3.20
C GLN A 506 25.01 -4.78 4.72
N PRO A 507 24.84 -3.56 5.25
CA PRO A 507 24.36 -3.37 6.61
C PRO A 507 22.92 -3.90 6.76
N ASN A 508 22.66 -4.62 7.85
CA ASN A 508 21.29 -4.94 8.29
C ASN A 508 20.49 -3.66 8.61
N VAL A 509 19.16 -3.73 8.54
CA VAL A 509 18.28 -2.56 8.65
C VAL A 509 17.30 -2.70 9.81
N ALA A 510 17.04 -1.61 10.53
CA ALA A 510 16.01 -1.54 11.56
C ALA A 510 15.10 -0.32 11.32
N PHE A 511 13.79 -0.55 11.40
CA PHE A 511 12.76 0.47 11.27
C PHE A 511 12.00 0.59 12.58
N ARG A 512 11.90 1.81 13.11
CA ARG A 512 11.11 2.11 14.29
C ARG A 512 9.69 2.53 13.91
N GLY A 513 8.69 1.91 14.50
CA GLY A 513 7.27 2.25 14.32
C GLY A 513 6.86 3.56 15.00
N GLY A 514 5.73 4.12 14.58
CA GLY A 514 5.17 5.35 15.15
C GLY A 514 3.92 5.82 14.43
N GLU A 515 3.33 6.90 14.96
CA GLU A 515 2.05 7.45 14.47
C GLU A 515 2.07 7.84 12.98
N ASP A 516 3.21 8.32 12.48
CA ASP A 516 3.41 8.73 11.08
C ASP A 516 4.02 7.61 10.20
N GLY A 517 4.01 6.36 10.64
CA GLY A 517 4.65 5.22 9.99
C GLY A 517 6.06 4.93 10.51
N PHE A 518 6.94 4.39 9.66
CA PHE A 518 8.23 3.84 10.09
C PHE A 518 9.43 4.70 9.70
N THR A 519 10.41 4.77 10.61
CA THR A 519 11.66 5.52 10.40
C THR A 519 12.88 4.60 10.53
N ASP A 520 13.85 4.73 9.62
CA ASP A 520 15.13 4.02 9.73
C ASP A 520 15.92 4.49 10.96
N VAL A 521 16.19 3.56 11.87
CA VAL A 521 16.92 3.78 13.14
C VAL A 521 18.22 2.99 13.22
N SER A 522 18.63 2.33 12.12
CA SER A 522 19.75 1.37 12.08
C SER A 522 21.03 1.92 12.74
N GLU A 523 21.45 3.13 12.36
CA GLU A 523 22.64 3.78 12.94
C GLU A 523 22.46 4.08 14.44
N SER A 524 21.30 4.62 14.84
CA SER A 524 21.04 5.04 16.22
C SER A 524 20.94 3.85 17.17
N TRP A 525 20.41 2.72 16.69
CA TRP A 525 20.29 1.46 17.42
C TRP A 525 21.52 0.57 17.29
N ARG A 526 22.54 0.98 16.51
CA ARG A 526 23.75 0.19 16.26
C ARG A 526 23.42 -1.18 15.66
N TRP A 527 22.34 -1.24 14.88
CA TRP A 527 21.91 -2.40 14.11
C TRP A 527 22.59 -2.36 12.74
N GLY A 528 23.15 -3.49 12.28
CA GLY A 528 23.92 -3.50 11.03
C GLY A 528 25.17 -2.62 11.08
N PHE A 529 25.89 -2.62 12.20
CA PHE A 529 27.07 -1.75 12.41
C PHE A 529 28.25 -2.01 11.44
N GLU A 530 28.23 -3.15 10.74
CA GLU A 530 29.13 -3.48 9.64
C GLU A 530 28.34 -4.10 8.47
N ALA A 531 28.91 -4.03 7.27
CA ALA A 531 28.33 -4.69 6.11
C ALA A 531 28.75 -6.16 6.08
N ASP A 532 27.78 -7.07 6.05
CA ASP A 532 27.99 -8.51 6.00
C ASP A 532 26.93 -9.20 5.11
N ILE A 533 26.87 -10.53 5.17
CA ILE A 533 25.83 -11.32 4.50
C ILE A 533 25.13 -12.09 5.61
N SER A 534 24.04 -11.49 6.10
CA SER A 534 23.24 -11.99 7.22
C SER A 534 22.01 -12.74 6.71
N HIS A 535 21.63 -13.83 7.37
CA HIS A 535 20.50 -14.68 6.95
C HIS A 535 19.48 -14.86 8.09
N GLY A 536 19.67 -15.87 8.92
CA GLY A 536 18.76 -16.23 10.00
C GLY A 536 18.74 -15.18 11.10
N LEU A 537 17.55 -15.01 11.69
CA LEU A 537 17.20 -13.99 12.68
C LEU A 537 16.22 -14.62 13.68
N ALA A 538 16.53 -14.55 14.98
CA ALA A 538 15.65 -15.04 16.04
C ALA A 538 15.79 -14.19 17.31
N ALA A 539 14.70 -14.07 18.08
CA ALA A 539 14.65 -13.31 19.32
C ALA A 539 14.37 -14.18 20.56
N GLY A 540 14.86 -13.74 21.72
CA GLY A 540 14.63 -14.35 23.03
C GLY A 540 15.23 -13.53 24.17
N ASP A 541 14.81 -13.77 25.41
CA ASP A 541 15.32 -13.05 26.60
C ASP A 541 16.58 -13.75 27.14
N LEU A 542 17.75 -13.46 26.53
CA LEU A 542 19.00 -14.21 26.78
C LEU A 542 19.69 -13.81 28.09
N ASP A 543 19.37 -12.64 28.67
CA ASP A 543 19.93 -12.20 29.95
C ASP A 543 18.92 -12.00 31.10
N ARG A 544 17.66 -12.38 30.86
CA ARG A 544 16.55 -12.44 31.82
C ARG A 544 16.16 -11.08 32.39
N ASP A 545 16.15 -10.05 31.56
CA ASP A 545 15.73 -8.72 31.97
C ASP A 545 14.40 -8.27 31.36
N GLY A 546 13.87 -9.07 30.42
CA GLY A 546 12.53 -8.99 29.85
C GLY A 546 12.38 -8.07 28.64
N ASP A 547 13.47 -7.43 28.17
CA ASP A 547 13.54 -7.08 26.76
C ASP A 547 14.09 -8.27 25.94
N LEU A 548 13.71 -8.36 24.67
CA LEU A 548 14.14 -9.48 23.82
C LEU A 548 15.46 -9.11 23.13
N ASP A 549 16.45 -9.97 23.29
CA ASP A 549 17.71 -9.96 22.57
C ASP A 549 17.56 -10.68 21.23
N VAL A 550 18.50 -10.43 20.30
CA VAL A 550 18.40 -10.95 18.94
C VAL A 550 19.70 -11.62 18.49
N VAL A 551 19.60 -12.78 17.84
CA VAL A 551 20.74 -13.51 17.26
C VAL A 551 20.65 -13.50 15.74
N VAL A 552 21.75 -13.15 15.08
CA VAL A 552 21.86 -13.12 13.62
C VAL A 552 22.96 -14.05 13.14
N THR A 553 22.63 -14.92 12.17
CA THR A 553 23.60 -15.80 11.50
C THR A 553 24.21 -15.12 10.28
N ARG A 554 25.48 -15.45 9.98
CA ARG A 554 26.26 -14.79 8.92
C ARG A 554 27.01 -15.79 8.07
N LEU A 555 27.11 -15.52 6.77
CA LEU A 555 27.90 -16.34 5.85
C LEU A 555 29.38 -16.01 5.97
N GLY A 556 30.21 -17.01 6.32
CA GLY A 556 31.66 -16.85 6.44
C GLY A 556 32.14 -16.07 7.67
N ALA A 557 31.25 -15.80 8.63
CA ALA A 557 31.56 -15.15 9.90
C ALA A 557 30.79 -15.79 11.07
N PRO A 558 31.30 -15.69 12.32
CA PRO A 558 30.56 -16.12 13.50
C PRO A 558 29.22 -15.38 13.66
N PRO A 559 28.21 -15.95 14.34
CA PRO A 559 26.98 -15.22 14.63
C PRO A 559 27.24 -13.98 15.49
N VAL A 560 26.34 -13.01 15.40
CA VAL A 560 26.35 -11.81 16.24
C VAL A 560 25.12 -11.79 17.14
N MET A 561 25.33 -11.41 18.39
CA MET A 561 24.26 -11.24 19.37
C MET A 561 24.03 -9.76 19.58
N TYR A 562 22.78 -9.32 19.42
CA TYR A 562 22.34 -7.97 19.71
C TYR A 562 21.66 -8.00 21.06
N ARG A 563 22.37 -7.52 22.09
CA ARG A 563 21.74 -7.28 23.37
C ARG A 563 20.81 -6.09 23.27
N ASN A 564 19.57 -6.21 23.68
CA ASN A 564 18.68 -5.07 23.80
C ASN A 564 19.01 -4.30 25.09
N ASP A 565 19.19 -2.98 25.00
CA ASP A 565 19.48 -2.12 26.16
C ASP A 565 18.27 -1.20 26.44
N ALA A 566 17.04 -1.68 26.23
CA ALA A 566 15.83 -0.91 26.43
C ALA A 566 15.67 -0.57 27.91
N ALA A 567 15.31 0.68 28.22
CA ALA A 567 15.15 1.14 29.60
C ALA A 567 13.69 1.30 30.03
N ALA A 568 12.74 1.17 29.09
CA ALA A 568 11.32 1.40 29.34
C ALA A 568 10.73 0.30 30.25
N PRO A 569 9.64 0.61 30.99
CA PRO A 569 8.95 -0.39 31.77
C PRO A 569 8.26 -1.41 30.86
N ARG A 570 8.24 -2.67 31.30
CA ARG A 570 7.86 -3.78 30.42
C ARG A 570 7.14 -4.91 31.14
N ILE A 571 6.49 -5.78 30.39
CA ILE A 571 5.96 -7.05 30.87
C ILE A 571 6.47 -8.15 29.92
N LEU A 572 7.06 -9.20 30.47
CA LEU A 572 7.38 -10.42 29.72
C LEU A 572 6.34 -11.49 30.06
N LEU A 573 5.79 -12.16 29.04
CA LEU A 573 4.79 -13.21 29.20
C LEU A 573 5.30 -14.53 28.65
N ARG A 574 5.13 -15.57 29.48
CA ARG A 574 5.30 -16.98 29.13
C ARG A 574 3.96 -17.69 29.32
N LEU A 575 3.50 -18.41 28.32
CA LEU A 575 2.26 -19.18 28.44
C LEU A 575 2.54 -20.63 28.84
N ARG A 576 1.62 -21.18 29.62
CA ARG A 576 1.58 -22.59 30.02
C ARG A 576 0.23 -23.15 29.61
N GLY A 577 0.18 -23.61 28.37
CA GLY A 577 -0.98 -24.22 27.75
C GLY A 577 -1.32 -25.58 28.37
N ALA A 578 -2.43 -26.16 27.91
CA ALA A 578 -2.75 -27.54 28.23
C ALA A 578 -2.03 -28.47 27.24
N ALA A 579 -1.48 -29.59 27.74
CA ALA A 579 -0.99 -30.64 26.85
C ALA A 579 -2.11 -31.06 25.89
N PRO A 580 -1.81 -31.25 24.59
CA PRO A 580 -0.45 -31.36 24.00
C PRO A 580 0.26 -30.03 23.71
N ASN A 581 -0.47 -28.93 23.49
CA ASN A 581 0.10 -27.61 23.23
C ASN A 581 0.52 -26.87 24.52
N THR A 582 1.57 -27.35 25.19
CA THR A 582 2.04 -26.84 26.50
C THR A 582 2.59 -25.42 26.45
N ARG A 583 3.02 -24.94 25.28
CA ARG A 583 3.53 -23.57 25.07
C ARG A 583 2.47 -22.56 24.66
N GLY A 584 1.22 -23.00 24.42
CA GLY A 584 0.15 -22.12 23.98
C GLY A 584 0.40 -21.50 22.61
N ILE A 585 1.01 -22.25 21.69
CA ILE A 585 1.23 -21.81 20.29
C ILE A 585 -0.11 -21.51 19.64
N GLY A 586 -0.24 -20.36 18.98
CA GLY A 586 -1.48 -19.80 18.43
C GLY A 586 -2.27 -18.95 19.43
N ALA A 587 -1.86 -18.86 20.70
CA ALA A 587 -2.57 -18.02 21.66
C ALA A 587 -2.36 -16.53 21.36
N ARG A 588 -3.47 -15.78 21.32
CA ARG A 588 -3.48 -14.34 21.15
C ARG A 588 -3.53 -13.64 22.49
N ILE A 589 -2.62 -12.70 22.70
CA ILE A 589 -2.45 -11.96 23.94
C ILE A 589 -2.75 -10.49 23.69
N ARG A 590 -3.70 -9.94 24.45
CA ARG A 590 -4.01 -8.50 24.46
C ARG A 590 -3.65 -7.88 25.81
N LEU A 591 -2.82 -6.83 25.80
CA LEU A 591 -2.54 -6.01 26.96
C LEU A 591 -3.35 -4.71 26.87
N GLU A 592 -4.24 -4.51 27.84
CA GLU A 592 -5.00 -3.27 28.05
C GLU A 592 -4.37 -2.49 29.20
N ALA A 593 -4.19 -1.19 29.01
CA ALA A 593 -3.66 -0.26 30.01
C ALA A 593 -4.65 0.90 30.24
N PRO A 594 -4.48 1.72 31.29
CA PRO A 594 -5.39 2.84 31.56
C PRO A 594 -5.49 3.84 30.40
N ASP A 595 -6.59 4.60 30.37
CA ASP A 595 -6.92 5.60 29.36
C ASP A 595 -5.69 6.38 28.85
N GLY A 596 -5.40 6.26 27.55
CA GLY A 596 -4.29 6.95 26.87
C GLY A 596 -3.12 6.06 26.43
N VAL A 597 -3.08 4.79 26.84
CA VAL A 597 -2.18 3.77 26.26
C VAL A 597 -3.04 2.76 25.48
N PRO A 598 -3.13 2.87 24.14
CA PRO A 598 -3.89 1.91 23.33
C PRO A 598 -3.39 0.47 23.52
N ALA A 599 -4.31 -0.47 23.31
CA ALA A 599 -4.06 -1.90 23.49
C ALA A 599 -2.91 -2.39 22.61
N GLN A 600 -2.18 -3.39 23.10
CA GLN A 600 -1.15 -4.09 22.33
C GLN A 600 -1.61 -5.53 22.13
N VAL A 601 -1.40 -6.08 20.93
CA VAL A 601 -1.75 -7.45 20.57
C VAL A 601 -0.51 -8.19 20.08
N ARG A 602 -0.33 -9.44 20.55
CA ARG A 602 0.70 -10.36 20.06
C ARG A 602 0.18 -11.79 20.02
N GLU A 603 0.69 -12.59 19.11
CA GLU A 603 0.43 -14.02 19.03
C GLU A 603 1.68 -14.82 19.39
N ILE A 604 1.54 -15.93 20.09
CA ILE A 604 2.64 -16.87 20.33
C ILE A 604 2.77 -17.79 19.13
N THR A 605 3.92 -17.76 18.45
CA THR A 605 4.18 -18.57 17.25
C THR A 605 5.27 -19.61 17.49
N ALA A 606 5.32 -20.63 16.64
CA ALA A 606 6.38 -21.64 16.64
C ALA A 606 7.01 -21.75 15.24
N GLY A 607 8.26 -21.30 15.12
CA GLY A 607 8.98 -21.27 13.85
C GLY A 607 8.51 -20.17 12.91
N GLY A 608 8.61 -20.42 11.61
CA GLY A 608 8.10 -19.56 10.54
C GLY A 608 9.01 -18.40 10.08
N ALA A 609 10.01 -18.01 10.87
CA ALA A 609 11.05 -17.10 10.42
C ALA A 609 12.03 -17.81 9.45
N TYR A 610 12.66 -17.07 8.54
CA TYR A 610 13.57 -17.65 7.54
C TYR A 610 14.67 -18.49 8.21
N LEU A 611 14.59 -19.80 8.01
CA LEU A 611 15.44 -20.85 8.59
C LEU A 611 15.47 -20.90 10.15
N SER A 612 14.75 -20.02 10.84
CA SER A 612 15.03 -19.69 12.24
C SER A 612 13.76 -19.74 13.10
N SER A 613 13.93 -19.80 14.41
CA SER A 613 12.83 -19.76 15.37
C SER A 613 13.20 -18.97 16.62
N SER A 614 12.30 -18.07 17.00
CA SER A 614 12.37 -17.31 18.24
C SER A 614 11.85 -18.13 19.43
N GLU A 615 12.22 -17.69 20.63
CA GLU A 615 11.65 -18.20 21.86
C GLU A 615 10.13 -17.88 21.90
N PRO A 616 9.24 -18.82 22.30
CA PRO A 616 7.79 -18.60 22.31
C PRO A 616 7.35 -17.74 23.51
N VAL A 617 7.73 -16.46 23.50
CA VAL A 617 7.43 -15.47 24.54
C VAL A 617 6.96 -14.16 23.93
N ALA A 618 6.25 -13.35 24.71
CA ALA A 618 5.78 -12.03 24.30
C ALA A 618 6.23 -10.96 25.30
N SER A 619 6.90 -9.91 24.80
CA SER A 619 7.25 -8.73 25.60
C SER A 619 6.35 -7.56 25.20
N PHE A 620 5.89 -6.80 26.20
CA PHE A 620 4.98 -5.67 26.01
C PHE A 620 5.52 -4.42 26.69
N ALA A 621 5.37 -3.27 26.04
CA ALA A 621 5.55 -1.98 26.70
C ALA A 621 4.51 -1.82 27.81
N ALA A 622 4.93 -1.27 28.95
CA ALA A 622 4.03 -1.03 30.08
C ALA A 622 4.17 0.40 30.61
N PRO A 623 3.06 1.08 30.97
CA PRO A 623 3.15 2.31 31.75
C PRO A 623 3.79 2.04 33.12
N ALA A 624 4.49 3.03 33.66
CA ALA A 624 5.16 2.92 34.95
C ALA A 624 4.15 2.74 36.12
N ASP A 625 2.97 3.35 36.01
CA ASP A 625 1.88 3.30 36.97
C ASP A 625 0.56 3.11 36.23
N GLY A 626 -0.40 2.36 36.81
CA GLY A 626 -1.70 2.13 36.19
C GLY A 626 -2.26 0.72 36.43
N GLU A 627 -3.58 0.56 36.37
CA GLU A 627 -4.22 -0.75 36.36
C GLU A 627 -4.18 -1.32 34.94
N MET A 628 -3.43 -2.40 34.72
CA MET A 628 -3.37 -3.11 33.45
C MET A 628 -4.15 -4.43 33.52
N THR A 629 -4.65 -4.86 32.37
CA THR A 629 -5.31 -6.16 32.18
C THR A 629 -4.65 -6.92 31.06
N ILE A 630 -4.29 -8.17 31.29
CA ILE A 630 -3.89 -9.11 30.24
C ILE A 630 -5.08 -10.01 29.92
N MET A 631 -5.38 -10.16 28.64
CA MET A 631 -6.28 -11.18 28.12
C MET A 631 -5.49 -12.15 27.26
N VAL A 632 -5.66 -13.44 27.50
CA VAL A 632 -5.08 -14.52 26.69
C VAL A 632 -6.24 -15.31 26.11
N ASP A 633 -6.37 -15.27 24.80
CA ASP A 633 -7.23 -16.14 24.00
C ASP A 633 -6.42 -17.37 23.60
N TRP A 634 -6.84 -18.52 24.10
CA TRP A 634 -6.17 -19.80 23.87
C TRP A 634 -6.71 -20.45 22.59
N PRO A 635 -5.89 -21.23 21.86
CA PRO A 635 -6.31 -21.92 20.64
C PRO A 635 -7.53 -22.83 20.83
N ASP A 636 -7.71 -23.39 22.04
CA ASP A 636 -8.84 -24.26 22.37
C ASP A 636 -10.17 -23.51 22.62
N GLY A 637 -10.22 -22.21 22.30
CA GLY A 637 -11.38 -21.35 22.43
C GLY A 637 -11.68 -20.88 23.86
N ARG A 638 -10.77 -21.10 24.82
CA ARG A 638 -10.89 -20.54 26.18
C ARG A 638 -10.17 -19.20 26.29
N ARG A 639 -10.56 -18.39 27.29
CA ARG A 639 -9.92 -17.11 27.62
C ARG A 639 -9.48 -17.07 29.07
N THR A 640 -8.29 -16.54 29.31
CA THR A 640 -7.83 -16.11 30.64
C THR A 640 -7.80 -14.59 30.72
N ARG A 641 -8.28 -14.03 31.83
CA ARG A 641 -8.24 -12.59 32.09
C ARG A 641 -7.54 -12.30 33.41
N LEU A 642 -6.38 -11.69 33.35
CA LEU A 642 -5.60 -11.27 34.51
C LEU A 642 -5.73 -9.75 34.70
N ARG A 643 -6.18 -9.31 35.87
CA ARG A 643 -6.31 -7.90 36.26
C ARG A 643 -5.20 -7.48 37.22
N ASP A 644 -5.10 -6.18 37.48
CA ASP A 644 -4.14 -5.61 38.42
C ASP A 644 -2.68 -5.96 38.07
N VAL A 645 -2.42 -6.08 36.77
CA VAL A 645 -1.10 -6.39 36.24
C VAL A 645 -0.16 -5.21 36.51
N VAL A 646 1.04 -5.53 36.98
CA VAL A 646 2.07 -4.55 37.35
C VAL A 646 3.24 -4.65 36.38
N ALA A 647 3.76 -3.49 35.97
CA ALA A 647 4.93 -3.35 35.11
C ALA A 647 6.21 -3.93 35.76
N ASN A 648 7.23 -4.15 34.93
CA ASN A 648 8.52 -4.73 35.29
C ASN A 648 8.39 -6.08 35.96
N ARG A 649 7.55 -6.94 35.38
CA ARG A 649 7.36 -8.31 35.83
C ARG A 649 7.31 -9.25 34.65
N GLU A 650 7.82 -10.44 34.89
CA GLU A 650 7.57 -11.59 34.06
C GLU A 650 6.40 -12.36 34.66
N TYR A 651 5.43 -12.76 33.83
CA TYR A 651 4.32 -13.62 34.22
C TYR A 651 4.38 -14.93 33.45
N ALA A 652 4.19 -16.04 34.16
CA ALA A 652 3.87 -17.32 33.56
C ALA A 652 2.39 -17.62 33.83
N ILE A 653 1.56 -17.67 32.79
CA ILE A 653 0.09 -17.79 32.90
C ILE A 653 -0.35 -19.20 32.51
N ASP A 654 -1.13 -19.85 33.38
CA ASP A 654 -1.61 -21.22 33.19
C ASP A 654 -3.01 -21.26 32.55
N ALA A 655 -3.20 -22.10 31.53
CA ALA A 655 -4.51 -22.30 30.89
C ALA A 655 -5.54 -22.97 31.82
N GLY A 656 -5.14 -23.49 32.98
CA GLY A 656 -6.01 -24.20 33.92
C GLY A 656 -7.16 -23.36 34.50
N ALA A 657 -7.01 -22.03 34.52
CA ALA A 657 -8.03 -21.07 34.97
C ALA A 657 -8.87 -20.47 33.82
N ALA A 658 -8.65 -20.90 32.58
CA ALA A 658 -9.31 -20.33 31.41
C ALA A 658 -10.79 -20.74 31.32
N GLU A 659 -11.64 -19.79 30.95
CA GLU A 659 -13.08 -19.98 30.79
C GLU A 659 -13.43 -20.11 29.29
N PRO A 660 -14.37 -21.00 28.89
CA PRO A 660 -14.80 -21.08 27.49
C PRO A 660 -15.39 -19.76 26.99
N VAL A 661 -14.99 -19.33 25.79
CA VAL A 661 -15.56 -18.17 25.10
C VAL A 661 -16.24 -18.65 23.82
N ALA A 662 -17.42 -18.10 23.53
CA ALA A 662 -18.04 -18.31 22.24
C ALA A 662 -17.28 -17.47 21.20
N HIS A 663 -16.42 -18.10 20.42
CA HIS A 663 -15.85 -17.52 19.21
C HIS A 663 -16.95 -17.58 18.14
N GLY A 664 -17.43 -16.41 17.74
CA GLY A 664 -18.34 -16.28 16.60
C GLY A 664 -17.54 -15.72 15.44
N PRO A 665 -17.77 -16.19 14.20
CA PRO A 665 -17.05 -15.65 13.04
C PRO A 665 -17.23 -14.13 12.97
N ALA A 666 -16.12 -13.39 12.91
CA ALA A 666 -16.10 -11.92 12.86
C ALA A 666 -17.03 -11.37 11.75
N THR A 667 -17.12 -12.11 10.64
CA THR A 667 -17.99 -11.81 9.49
C THR A 667 -19.49 -11.76 9.81
N ALA A 668 -19.98 -12.48 10.83
CA ALA A 668 -21.39 -12.47 11.21
C ALA A 668 -21.78 -11.26 12.09
N ALA A 669 -20.82 -10.69 12.83
CA ALA A 669 -21.04 -9.49 13.64
C ALA A 669 -21.06 -8.21 12.79
N ALA A 670 -20.28 -8.16 11.70
CA ALA A 670 -20.21 -7.02 10.78
C ALA A 670 -21.51 -6.80 9.95
N ALA A 671 -22.33 -7.85 9.74
CA ALA A 671 -23.54 -7.74 8.92
C ALA A 671 -24.72 -7.03 9.62
N ALA A 672 -24.66 -6.79 10.93
CA ALA A 672 -25.71 -6.11 11.68
C ALA A 672 -25.42 -4.59 11.81
N GLY A 673 -25.96 -3.78 10.90
CA GLY A 673 -25.99 -2.31 11.05
C GLY A 673 -25.14 -1.49 10.08
N VAL A 674 -24.94 -1.94 8.84
CA VAL A 674 -24.28 -1.14 7.78
C VAL A 674 -25.11 0.09 7.37
N HIS A 675 -24.44 1.17 6.99
CA HIS A 675 -25.11 2.37 6.47
C HIS A 675 -25.60 2.21 5.03
N PHE A 676 -24.82 1.56 4.19
CA PHE A 676 -25.08 1.41 2.77
C PHE A 676 -25.21 -0.06 2.35
N VAL A 677 -26.14 -0.32 1.44
CA VAL A 677 -26.36 -1.64 0.82
C VAL A 677 -26.10 -1.52 -0.68
N ASP A 678 -25.25 -2.39 -1.21
CA ASP A 678 -25.00 -2.49 -2.65
C ASP A 678 -26.27 -2.94 -3.39
N ILE A 679 -26.80 -2.08 -4.26
CA ILE A 679 -27.93 -2.36 -5.15
C ILE A 679 -27.55 -2.22 -6.63
N SER A 680 -26.26 -2.29 -6.95
CA SER A 680 -25.69 -2.07 -8.29
C SER A 680 -26.30 -2.98 -9.36
N ASP A 681 -26.65 -4.22 -8.99
CA ASP A 681 -27.32 -5.19 -9.87
C ASP A 681 -28.63 -4.66 -10.47
N ARG A 682 -29.28 -3.70 -9.80
CA ARG A 682 -30.54 -3.09 -10.29
C ARG A 682 -30.30 -2.15 -11.48
N LEU A 683 -29.09 -1.61 -11.64
CA LEU A 683 -28.76 -0.71 -12.76
C LEU A 683 -28.56 -1.47 -14.07
N GLY A 684 -28.06 -2.72 -14.02
CA GLY A 684 -27.80 -3.53 -15.21
C GLY A 684 -26.82 -2.88 -16.22
N HIS A 685 -25.87 -2.07 -15.74
CA HIS A 685 -24.95 -1.31 -16.57
C HIS A 685 -23.47 -1.64 -16.29
N ARG A 686 -22.69 -1.77 -17.36
CA ARG A 686 -21.23 -1.88 -17.32
C ARG A 686 -20.59 -0.90 -18.29
N HIS A 687 -19.60 -0.15 -17.81
CA HIS A 687 -18.84 0.78 -18.61
C HIS A 687 -18.09 0.08 -19.74
N VAL A 688 -18.13 0.66 -20.92
CA VAL A 688 -17.36 0.21 -22.08
C VAL A 688 -16.08 1.05 -22.16
N GLU A 689 -14.93 0.38 -22.18
CA GLU A 689 -13.64 1.00 -22.42
C GLU A 689 -12.82 0.17 -23.41
N SER A 690 -12.21 0.85 -24.39
CA SER A 690 -11.39 0.21 -25.42
C SER A 690 -9.91 0.37 -25.07
N PRO A 691 -9.09 -0.70 -25.09
CA PRO A 691 -7.66 -0.55 -24.88
C PRO A 691 -7.02 0.38 -25.92
N PHE A 692 -6.20 1.30 -25.43
CA PHE A 692 -5.37 2.19 -26.24
C PHE A 692 -3.95 2.25 -25.66
N ASP A 693 -2.96 2.37 -26.53
CA ASP A 693 -1.55 2.43 -26.13
C ASP A 693 -0.97 3.82 -26.42
N ASP A 694 -1.11 4.71 -25.42
CA ASP A 694 -0.60 6.08 -25.43
C ASP A 694 0.92 6.14 -25.67
N ARG A 695 1.64 5.07 -25.29
CA ARG A 695 3.10 5.02 -25.29
C ARG A 695 3.67 4.89 -26.69
N LEU A 696 2.87 4.45 -27.64
CA LEU A 696 3.23 4.55 -29.06
C LEU A 696 3.36 6.01 -29.54
N ARG A 697 2.72 6.96 -28.83
CA ARG A 697 2.80 8.40 -29.14
C ARG A 697 3.81 9.14 -28.25
N GLN A 698 3.78 8.87 -26.96
CA GLN A 698 4.72 9.44 -25.98
C GLN A 698 5.23 8.32 -25.07
N PRO A 699 6.36 7.69 -25.42
CA PRO A 699 6.87 6.50 -24.72
C PRO A 699 7.15 6.69 -23.22
N LEU A 700 7.43 7.93 -22.81
CA LEU A 700 7.85 8.27 -21.45
C LEU A 700 6.71 8.80 -20.56
N LEU A 701 5.45 8.58 -20.93
CA LEU A 701 4.30 8.99 -20.10
C LEU A 701 4.36 8.37 -18.69
N PRO A 702 4.09 9.16 -17.62
CA PRO A 702 4.01 8.64 -16.24
C PRO A 702 2.85 7.69 -16.00
N HIS A 703 1.74 7.92 -16.69
CA HIS A 703 0.53 7.11 -16.66
C HIS A 703 -0.22 7.28 -18.00
N SER A 704 -1.12 6.36 -18.32
CA SER A 704 -1.99 6.50 -19.49
C SER A 704 -3.07 7.57 -19.26
N LEU A 705 -3.49 8.24 -20.33
CA LEU A 705 -4.46 9.33 -20.34
C LEU A 705 -5.72 8.99 -21.16
N ASP A 706 -5.77 7.79 -21.73
CA ASP A 706 -6.80 7.28 -22.65
C ASP A 706 -8.17 7.05 -22.01
N ARG A 707 -8.23 6.83 -20.69
CA ARG A 707 -9.44 6.37 -20.00
C ARG A 707 -9.92 7.32 -18.88
N PRO A 708 -10.35 8.55 -19.20
CA PRO A 708 -10.73 9.53 -18.18
C PRO A 708 -12.08 9.22 -17.50
N GLY A 709 -12.95 8.41 -18.11
CA GLY A 709 -14.33 8.19 -17.66
C GLY A 709 -14.57 6.84 -16.96
N PRO A 710 -15.81 6.56 -16.51
CA PRO A 710 -17.01 7.35 -16.80
C PRO A 710 -17.27 8.49 -15.83
N GLY A 711 -17.86 9.58 -16.36
CA GLY A 711 -18.57 10.59 -15.57
C GLY A 711 -19.98 10.12 -15.17
N LEU A 712 -20.54 10.75 -14.13
CA LEU A 712 -21.88 10.46 -13.58
C LEU A 712 -22.70 11.73 -13.41
N SER A 713 -24.00 11.65 -13.67
CA SER A 713 -24.91 12.79 -13.52
C SER A 713 -26.29 12.33 -13.07
N TRP A 714 -26.77 12.83 -11.93
CA TRP A 714 -28.15 12.64 -11.49
C TRP A 714 -29.01 13.78 -12.01
N ILE A 715 -29.99 13.52 -12.86
CA ILE A 715 -30.81 14.54 -13.53
C ILE A 715 -32.25 14.04 -13.56
N ASP A 716 -33.21 14.87 -13.15
CA ASP A 716 -34.64 14.61 -13.38
C ASP A 716 -34.98 15.01 -14.83
N VAL A 717 -35.03 14.03 -15.72
CA VAL A 717 -35.02 14.25 -17.17
C VAL A 717 -36.42 14.52 -17.74
N GLU A 718 -37.45 14.06 -17.04
CA GLU A 718 -38.87 14.19 -17.37
C GLU A 718 -39.63 15.22 -16.52
N ASP A 719 -38.97 15.86 -15.56
CA ASP A 719 -39.56 16.73 -14.56
C ASP A 719 -40.65 16.05 -13.72
N ASP A 720 -40.49 14.77 -13.40
CA ASP A 720 -41.39 14.03 -12.48
C ASP A 720 -40.92 14.07 -11.00
N GLY A 721 -39.74 14.66 -10.79
CA GLY A 721 -39.11 14.87 -9.49
C GLY A 721 -38.17 13.76 -9.05
N ASP A 722 -38.10 12.64 -9.78
CA ASP A 722 -37.17 11.55 -9.54
C ASP A 722 -35.89 11.80 -10.34
N ALA A 723 -34.74 11.73 -9.67
CA ALA A 723 -33.48 11.88 -10.39
C ALA A 723 -33.14 10.58 -11.12
N ASP A 724 -32.82 10.69 -12.41
CA ASP A 724 -32.32 9.62 -13.25
C ASP A 724 -30.80 9.63 -13.30
N LEU A 725 -30.21 8.44 -13.45
CA LEU A 725 -28.76 8.31 -13.55
C LEU A 725 -28.32 8.33 -15.01
N VAL A 726 -27.46 9.27 -15.36
CA VAL A 726 -26.75 9.32 -16.64
C VAL A 726 -25.30 8.91 -16.43
N VAL A 727 -24.83 7.96 -17.24
CA VAL A 727 -23.46 7.43 -17.18
C VAL A 727 -22.75 7.70 -18.51
N GLY A 728 -21.55 8.29 -18.42
CA GLY A 728 -20.64 8.45 -19.56
C GLY A 728 -20.14 7.11 -20.11
N SER A 729 -19.41 7.15 -21.22
CA SER A 729 -18.85 5.94 -21.85
C SER A 729 -17.48 6.21 -22.45
N GLY A 730 -16.59 5.22 -22.42
CA GLY A 730 -15.32 5.28 -23.14
C GLY A 730 -15.51 5.16 -24.66
N ARG A 731 -14.39 5.24 -25.39
CA ARG A 731 -14.42 5.15 -26.86
C ARG A 731 -15.09 3.88 -27.36
N GLY A 732 -15.98 4.04 -28.34
CA GLY A 732 -16.76 2.96 -28.94
C GLY A 732 -18.00 2.57 -28.15
N GLY A 733 -18.21 3.17 -26.96
CA GLY A 733 -19.43 3.06 -26.17
C GLY A 733 -20.44 4.17 -26.45
N SER A 734 -21.62 4.05 -25.84
CA SER A 734 -22.67 5.07 -25.84
C SER A 734 -22.92 5.53 -24.40
N PRO A 735 -23.03 6.84 -24.12
CA PRO A 735 -23.57 7.33 -22.87
C PRO A 735 -24.99 6.80 -22.68
N VAL A 736 -25.34 6.41 -21.45
CA VAL A 736 -26.64 5.81 -21.14
C VAL A 736 -27.42 6.64 -20.13
N LEU A 737 -28.74 6.63 -20.30
CA LEU A 737 -29.72 7.07 -19.32
C LEU A 737 -30.35 5.84 -18.67
N ILE A 738 -30.31 5.79 -17.34
CA ILE A 738 -30.95 4.78 -16.52
C ILE A 738 -32.06 5.50 -15.75
N ARG A 739 -33.30 5.34 -16.23
CA ARG A 739 -34.44 6.04 -15.66
C ARG A 739 -34.83 5.44 -14.32
N ASN A 740 -35.06 6.28 -13.32
CA ASN A 740 -35.57 5.91 -12.03
C ASN A 740 -37.10 5.72 -12.10
N GLU A 741 -37.60 4.60 -11.62
CA GLU A 741 -39.04 4.27 -11.62
C GLU A 741 -39.62 4.22 -10.20
N GLY A 742 -38.89 4.78 -9.22
CA GLY A 742 -39.25 4.85 -7.81
C GLY A 742 -38.85 3.59 -7.02
N ASP A 743 -39.41 2.42 -7.34
CA ASP A 743 -39.07 1.15 -6.67
C ASP A 743 -37.96 0.34 -7.39
N GLY A 744 -37.44 0.86 -8.50
CA GLY A 744 -36.40 0.24 -9.31
C GLY A 744 -35.93 1.14 -10.45
N PHE A 745 -35.13 0.56 -11.35
CA PHE A 745 -34.55 1.27 -12.50
C PHE A 745 -34.99 0.62 -13.81
N ALA A 746 -35.27 1.45 -14.81
CA ALA A 746 -35.46 1.00 -16.17
C ALA A 746 -34.14 0.47 -16.76
N ALA A 747 -34.23 -0.42 -17.75
CA ALA A 747 -33.05 -0.89 -18.47
C ALA A 747 -32.26 0.29 -19.10
N PRO A 748 -30.91 0.29 -19.04
CA PRO A 748 -30.10 1.37 -19.59
C PRO A 748 -30.42 1.66 -21.05
N ARG A 749 -30.69 2.94 -21.37
CA ARG A 749 -31.00 3.42 -22.71
C ARG A 749 -29.88 4.30 -23.24
N ALA A 750 -29.29 3.92 -24.37
CA ALA A 750 -28.31 4.78 -25.05
C ALA A 750 -28.92 6.13 -25.43
N LEU A 751 -28.24 7.22 -25.03
CA LEU A 751 -28.63 8.60 -25.33
C LEU A 751 -28.31 8.97 -26.79
N VAL A 752 -27.15 8.51 -27.26
CA VAL A 752 -26.64 8.72 -28.62
C VAL A 752 -26.02 7.42 -29.14
N PRO A 753 -25.87 7.26 -30.48
CA PRO A 753 -25.08 6.17 -31.04
C PRO A 753 -23.65 6.15 -30.48
N ALA A 754 -22.98 5.01 -30.61
CA ALA A 754 -21.62 4.84 -30.12
C ALA A 754 -20.70 5.97 -30.59
N LEU A 755 -20.01 6.59 -29.64
CA LEU A 755 -19.14 7.73 -29.89
C LEU A 755 -17.76 7.24 -30.36
N ALA A 756 -17.15 8.02 -31.24
CA ALA A 756 -15.79 7.78 -31.71
C ALA A 756 -14.72 8.10 -30.66
N TRP A 757 -15.10 8.79 -29.59
CA TRP A 757 -14.26 9.37 -28.54
C TRP A 757 -14.93 9.14 -27.18
N ASP A 758 -14.18 9.23 -26.08
CA ASP A 758 -14.73 9.12 -24.74
C ASP A 758 -15.71 10.25 -24.44
N ALA A 759 -16.83 9.91 -23.81
CA ALA A 759 -17.74 10.85 -23.17
C ALA A 759 -17.31 11.05 -21.72
N THR A 760 -16.93 12.28 -21.39
CA THR A 760 -16.43 12.66 -20.07
C THR A 760 -17.58 13.13 -19.15
N ALA A 761 -17.68 14.43 -18.88
CA ALA A 761 -18.75 15.00 -18.06
C ALA A 761 -20.07 15.11 -18.84
N VAL A 762 -21.19 14.90 -18.14
CA VAL A 762 -22.53 15.04 -18.70
C VAL A 762 -23.37 15.99 -17.84
N LEU A 763 -23.83 17.10 -18.41
CA LEU A 763 -24.61 18.12 -17.70
C LEU A 763 -25.96 18.38 -18.39
N PRO A 764 -27.02 18.71 -17.64
CA PRO A 764 -28.27 19.13 -18.24
C PRO A 764 -28.15 20.52 -18.86
N HIS A 765 -28.87 20.76 -19.95
CA HIS A 765 -29.00 22.07 -20.56
C HIS A 765 -30.41 22.26 -21.09
N ARG A 766 -30.99 23.42 -20.84
CA ARG A 766 -32.26 23.82 -21.43
C ARG A 766 -32.06 24.94 -22.41
N SER A 767 -32.66 24.81 -23.58
CA SER A 767 -32.79 25.91 -24.52
C SER A 767 -33.83 26.92 -24.03
N ALA A 768 -33.76 28.15 -24.54
CA ALA A 768 -34.73 29.22 -24.21
C ALA A 768 -36.20 28.89 -24.55
N ASP A 769 -36.45 27.88 -25.39
CA ASP A 769 -37.80 27.36 -25.68
C ASP A 769 -38.26 26.22 -24.73
N GLY A 770 -37.47 25.91 -23.70
CA GLY A 770 -37.79 24.99 -22.62
C GLY A 770 -37.47 23.52 -22.87
N ARG A 771 -36.87 23.15 -24.01
CA ARG A 771 -36.49 21.76 -24.30
C ARG A 771 -35.22 21.36 -23.53
N VAL A 772 -35.22 20.16 -22.96
CA VAL A 772 -34.05 19.58 -22.27
C VAL A 772 -33.15 18.86 -23.27
N ALA A 773 -31.86 19.14 -23.18
CA ALA A 773 -30.78 18.41 -23.81
C ALA A 773 -29.70 18.08 -22.76
N LEU A 774 -28.83 17.12 -23.08
CA LEU A 774 -27.66 16.78 -22.27
C LEU A 774 -26.40 17.24 -22.99
N LEU A 775 -25.62 18.11 -22.36
CA LEU A 775 -24.28 18.47 -22.81
C LEU A 775 -23.32 17.35 -22.43
N ILE A 776 -22.60 16.81 -23.40
CA ILE A 776 -21.64 15.72 -23.21
C ILE A 776 -20.28 16.23 -23.67
N GLY A 777 -19.32 16.27 -22.75
CA GLY A 777 -17.92 16.53 -23.08
C GLY A 777 -17.32 15.34 -23.83
N THR A 778 -16.53 15.60 -24.86
CA THR A 778 -15.88 14.55 -25.66
C THR A 778 -14.37 14.70 -25.69
N SER A 779 -13.64 13.65 -25.27
CA SER A 779 -12.18 13.63 -25.25
C SER A 779 -11.61 13.03 -26.52
N ALA A 780 -11.13 13.88 -27.43
CA ALA A 780 -10.44 13.42 -28.64
C ALA A 780 -8.96 13.06 -28.41
N TYR A 781 -8.58 12.64 -27.19
CA TYR A 781 -7.20 12.32 -26.86
C TYR A 781 -6.62 11.22 -27.78
N GLU A 782 -7.42 10.21 -28.06
CA GLU A 782 -7.05 9.06 -28.89
C GLU A 782 -7.04 9.37 -30.41
N ALA A 783 -7.28 10.60 -30.84
CA ALA A 783 -7.23 10.99 -32.26
C ALA A 783 -5.86 10.70 -32.89
N GLY A 784 -5.83 10.08 -34.08
CA GLY A 784 -4.62 9.61 -34.75
C GLY A 784 -3.73 10.72 -35.31
N SER A 785 -4.21 11.97 -35.35
CA SER A 785 -3.43 13.14 -35.76
C SER A 785 -3.95 14.43 -35.13
N PRO A 786 -3.11 15.49 -35.02
CA PRO A 786 -3.57 16.81 -34.58
C PRO A 786 -4.69 17.39 -35.45
N ALA A 787 -4.72 17.07 -36.75
CA ALA A 787 -5.76 17.53 -37.66
C ALA A 787 -7.12 16.88 -37.36
N GLU A 788 -7.12 15.59 -37.02
CA GLU A 788 -8.31 14.86 -36.57
C GLU A 788 -8.79 15.39 -35.21
N ALA A 789 -7.86 15.58 -34.26
CA ALA A 789 -8.16 16.14 -32.95
C ALA A 789 -8.77 17.55 -33.05
N ALA A 790 -8.28 18.41 -33.95
CA ALA A 790 -8.75 19.79 -34.09
C ALA A 790 -10.20 19.92 -34.60
N VAL A 791 -10.68 18.95 -35.38
CA VAL A 791 -12.05 18.93 -35.91
C VAL A 791 -12.99 18.06 -35.08
N ALA A 792 -12.49 17.36 -34.08
CA ALA A 792 -13.32 16.59 -33.17
C ALA A 792 -14.22 17.53 -32.36
N PRO A 793 -15.46 17.09 -32.03
CA PRO A 793 -16.29 17.82 -31.09
C PRO A 793 -15.59 17.95 -29.74
N ALA A 794 -15.73 19.10 -29.10
CA ALA A 794 -15.35 19.29 -27.70
C ALA A 794 -16.55 19.02 -26.78
N VAL A 795 -17.73 19.50 -27.19
CA VAL A 795 -19.01 19.31 -26.50
C VAL A 795 -20.11 19.05 -27.54
N ILE A 796 -20.96 18.05 -27.27
CA ILE A 796 -22.16 17.73 -28.06
C ILE A 796 -23.42 17.87 -27.19
N ALA A 797 -24.57 18.20 -27.79
CA ALA A 797 -25.84 18.32 -27.07
C ALA A 797 -26.84 17.22 -27.47
N ALA A 798 -27.07 16.22 -26.64
CA ALA A 798 -28.02 15.14 -26.94
C ALA A 798 -29.47 15.55 -26.58
N PRO A 799 -30.40 15.71 -27.54
CA PRO A 799 -31.80 15.99 -27.25
C PRO A 799 -32.52 14.76 -26.70
N LEU A 800 -33.41 14.97 -25.73
CA LEU A 800 -34.19 13.90 -25.11
C LEU A 800 -35.51 13.67 -25.89
N GLY A 801 -35.74 12.45 -26.41
CA GLY A 801 -37.10 12.04 -26.82
C GLY A 801 -37.37 11.51 -28.24
N ALA A 802 -36.38 11.28 -29.12
CA ALA A 802 -36.60 10.51 -30.36
C ALA A 802 -35.26 9.99 -30.91
N SER A 803 -35.30 8.99 -31.79
CA SER A 803 -34.17 8.56 -32.63
C SER A 803 -33.75 9.69 -33.58
N ALA A 804 -33.18 10.76 -33.02
CA ALA A 804 -32.81 11.97 -33.73
C ALA A 804 -31.39 11.81 -34.30
N PRO A 805 -31.11 12.39 -35.49
CA PRO A 805 -29.77 12.42 -36.04
C PRO A 805 -28.78 13.15 -35.11
N ALA A 806 -27.49 12.86 -35.28
CA ALA A 806 -26.39 13.43 -34.48
C ALA A 806 -26.59 14.94 -34.25
N PRO A 807 -26.49 15.42 -33.00
CA PRO A 807 -26.83 16.78 -32.67
C PRO A 807 -25.82 17.80 -33.24
N PRO A 808 -26.22 19.08 -33.35
CA PRO A 808 -25.32 20.14 -33.77
C PRO A 808 -24.11 20.22 -32.82
N LEU A 809 -22.93 20.36 -33.43
CA LEU A 809 -21.67 20.65 -32.75
C LEU A 809 -21.78 22.03 -32.06
N ILE A 810 -21.68 22.07 -30.73
CA ILE A 810 -21.65 23.35 -30.01
C ILE A 810 -20.26 23.99 -30.16
N GLU A 811 -19.17 23.19 -30.19
CA GLU A 811 -17.83 23.72 -30.46
C GLU A 811 -16.82 22.63 -30.89
N ALA A 812 -15.93 22.96 -31.84
CA ALA A 812 -14.79 22.10 -32.21
C ALA A 812 -13.59 22.28 -31.26
N ALA A 813 -12.81 21.22 -31.06
CA ALA A 813 -11.65 21.23 -30.17
C ALA A 813 -10.51 22.17 -30.61
N GLY A 814 -10.47 22.67 -31.86
CA GLY A 814 -9.46 23.63 -32.31
C GLY A 814 -9.96 24.69 -33.30
N THR A 815 -10.48 25.82 -32.81
CA THR A 815 -11.03 26.88 -33.69
C THR A 815 -10.14 28.11 -33.85
N SER A 816 -9.00 28.19 -33.15
CA SER A 816 -8.13 29.39 -33.14
C SER A 816 -6.71 29.12 -33.68
N PRO A 817 -6.21 29.91 -34.67
CA PRO A 817 -4.86 29.76 -35.20
C PRO A 817 -3.77 29.88 -34.12
N GLY A 818 -2.87 28.90 -34.03
CA GLY A 818 -1.72 28.91 -33.11
C GLY A 818 -1.95 28.27 -31.74
N ARG A 819 -3.09 27.60 -31.51
CA ARG A 819 -3.40 26.83 -30.30
C ARG A 819 -3.42 25.32 -30.59
N LEU A 820 -3.06 24.50 -29.61
CA LEU A 820 -3.11 23.04 -29.73
C LEU A 820 -4.55 22.54 -29.53
N PRO A 821 -5.01 21.55 -30.32
CA PRO A 821 -6.28 20.89 -30.04
C PRO A 821 -6.19 20.14 -28.71
N ALA A 822 -7.16 20.38 -27.83
CA ALA A 822 -7.18 19.83 -26.49
C ALA A 822 -8.34 18.84 -26.33
N ALA A 823 -8.08 17.73 -25.64
CA ALA A 823 -9.13 16.90 -25.07
C ALA A 823 -9.92 17.71 -24.03
N THR A 824 -11.25 17.56 -24.07
CA THR A 824 -12.16 18.17 -23.10
C THR A 824 -11.98 17.51 -21.73
N GLY A 825 -11.74 18.34 -20.71
CA GLY A 825 -11.68 17.94 -19.30
C GLY A 825 -13.04 18.10 -18.61
N PRO A 826 -13.09 18.73 -17.42
CA PRO A 826 -14.34 18.94 -16.69
C PRO A 826 -15.23 19.98 -17.37
N LEU A 827 -16.53 19.88 -17.09
CA LEU A 827 -17.57 20.85 -17.45
C LEU A 827 -18.21 21.37 -16.16
N ALA A 828 -18.51 22.67 -16.10
CA ALA A 828 -19.28 23.28 -15.02
C ALA A 828 -20.18 24.40 -15.58
N GLN A 829 -21.36 24.60 -14.99
CA GLN A 829 -22.31 25.64 -15.39
C GLN A 829 -22.67 26.57 -14.23
N ALA A 830 -22.81 27.86 -14.54
CA ALA A 830 -23.32 28.90 -13.66
C ALA A 830 -23.84 30.08 -14.50
N ASP A 831 -24.57 31.00 -13.88
CA ASP A 831 -24.97 32.29 -14.48
C ASP A 831 -23.82 33.29 -14.27
N ILE A 832 -22.89 33.35 -15.24
CA ILE A 832 -21.59 34.01 -15.02
C ILE A 832 -21.71 35.53 -15.10
N ASP A 833 -22.66 36.05 -15.89
CA ASP A 833 -22.86 37.49 -16.07
C ASP A 833 -24.18 38.05 -15.52
N GLY A 834 -24.92 37.22 -14.77
CA GLY A 834 -26.09 37.62 -13.98
C GLY A 834 -27.33 37.90 -14.82
N ASP A 835 -27.42 37.33 -16.02
CA ASP A 835 -28.54 37.53 -16.93
C ASP A 835 -29.68 36.49 -16.75
N GLY A 836 -29.41 35.46 -15.93
CA GLY A 836 -30.35 34.43 -15.51
C GLY A 836 -30.30 33.13 -16.33
N ASP A 837 -29.50 33.06 -17.40
CA ASP A 837 -29.24 31.81 -18.11
C ASP A 837 -27.90 31.16 -17.69
N LEU A 838 -27.72 29.88 -18.02
CA LEU A 838 -26.55 29.12 -17.57
C LEU A 838 -25.49 29.05 -18.66
N ASP A 839 -24.35 29.65 -18.36
CA ASP A 839 -23.13 29.58 -19.14
C ASP A 839 -22.35 28.29 -18.86
N LEU A 840 -21.37 28.00 -19.71
CA LEU A 840 -20.58 26.77 -19.62
C LEU A 840 -19.07 27.07 -19.57
N PHE A 841 -18.42 26.59 -18.53
CA PHE A 841 -16.96 26.41 -18.50
C PHE A 841 -16.57 25.05 -19.10
N VAL A 842 -15.60 25.07 -20.01
CA VAL A 842 -15.01 23.89 -20.63
C VAL A 842 -13.52 23.85 -20.30
N GLY A 843 -13.13 22.92 -19.42
CA GLY A 843 -11.74 22.73 -19.04
C GLY A 843 -10.92 22.09 -20.15
N GLY A 844 -9.73 22.63 -20.42
CA GLY A 844 -8.75 21.99 -21.30
C GLY A 844 -7.93 20.96 -20.53
N ARG A 845 -7.99 19.66 -20.92
CA ARG A 845 -7.26 18.59 -20.21
C ARG A 845 -5.87 18.35 -20.77
N VAL A 846 -5.75 17.86 -22.00
CA VAL A 846 -4.45 17.50 -22.58
C VAL A 846 -4.50 17.50 -24.11
N ALA A 847 -3.41 17.90 -24.77
CA ALA A 847 -3.27 17.77 -26.23
C ALA A 847 -2.69 16.39 -26.60
N PRO A 848 -3.24 15.68 -27.61
CA PRO A 848 -2.72 14.38 -28.05
C PRO A 848 -1.22 14.42 -28.37
N GLY A 849 -0.44 13.55 -27.73
CA GLY A 849 1.00 13.43 -27.96
C GLY A 849 1.86 14.60 -27.48
N ALA A 850 1.30 15.51 -26.66
CA ALA A 850 1.97 16.72 -26.21
C ALA A 850 1.90 16.94 -24.69
N TYR A 851 1.57 15.92 -23.88
CA TYR A 851 1.63 16.04 -22.42
C TYR A 851 3.07 16.39 -21.97
N PRO A 852 3.29 17.28 -20.97
CA PRO A 852 2.30 18.02 -20.16
C PRO A 852 2.07 19.47 -20.65
N ILE A 853 2.24 19.75 -21.95
CA ILE A 853 2.13 21.13 -22.46
C ILE A 853 0.72 21.68 -22.17
N ALA A 854 0.68 22.83 -21.48
CA ALA A 854 -0.55 23.49 -21.09
C ALA A 854 -1.44 23.82 -22.29
N VAL A 855 -2.74 23.55 -22.13
CA VAL A 855 -3.80 23.83 -23.10
C VAL A 855 -4.74 24.90 -22.56
N ASP A 856 -5.59 25.44 -23.43
CA ASP A 856 -6.55 26.50 -23.07
C ASP A 856 -7.86 25.91 -22.56
N SER A 857 -8.42 26.54 -21.52
CA SER A 857 -9.82 26.37 -21.13
C SER A 857 -10.68 27.51 -21.69
N ARG A 858 -12.01 27.35 -21.70
CA ARG A 858 -12.93 28.25 -22.41
C ARG A 858 -14.20 28.50 -21.62
N LEU A 859 -14.76 29.68 -21.81
CA LEU A 859 -16.13 30.01 -21.46
C LEU A 859 -16.99 30.08 -22.71
N LEU A 860 -18.16 29.45 -22.64
CA LEU A 860 -19.22 29.61 -23.61
C LEU A 860 -20.36 30.34 -22.92
N ILE A 861 -20.66 31.54 -23.42
CA ILE A 861 -21.73 32.38 -22.90
C ILE A 861 -23.01 32.05 -23.66
N HIS A 862 -24.12 31.93 -22.95
CA HIS A 862 -25.43 31.75 -23.55
C HIS A 862 -26.00 33.13 -23.92
N ASP A 863 -26.46 33.30 -25.16
CA ASP A 863 -26.96 34.61 -25.65
C ASP A 863 -28.45 34.60 -25.98
N GLY A 864 -29.19 33.77 -25.25
CA GLY A 864 -30.64 33.57 -25.41
C GLY A 864 -31.04 32.54 -26.50
N ASP A 865 -30.16 32.22 -27.45
CA ASP A 865 -30.43 31.22 -28.50
C ASP A 865 -29.49 30.00 -28.44
N ALA A 866 -28.22 30.20 -28.09
CA ALA A 866 -27.20 29.15 -28.05
C ALA A 866 -25.99 29.53 -27.19
N LEU A 867 -25.25 28.51 -26.75
CA LEU A 867 -23.91 28.67 -26.17
C LEU A 867 -22.88 29.06 -27.23
N ARG A 868 -22.11 30.13 -26.99
CA ARG A 868 -21.04 30.60 -27.90
C ARG A 868 -19.76 30.92 -27.14
N ALA A 869 -18.62 30.45 -27.67
CA ALA A 869 -17.32 30.71 -27.07
C ALA A 869 -17.00 32.22 -26.99
N ASP A 870 -16.62 32.69 -25.81
CA ASP A 870 -16.19 34.06 -25.56
C ASP A 870 -14.67 34.13 -25.36
N ALA A 871 -13.97 34.62 -26.37
CA ALA A 871 -12.50 34.67 -26.34
C ALA A 871 -11.95 35.70 -25.37
N GLU A 872 -12.69 36.76 -25.02
CA GLU A 872 -12.23 37.81 -24.11
C GLU A 872 -12.38 37.35 -22.67
N ARG A 873 -13.56 36.85 -22.30
CA ARG A 873 -13.82 36.28 -20.97
C ARG A 873 -13.00 35.02 -20.71
N SER A 874 -12.59 34.29 -21.75
CA SER A 874 -11.70 33.12 -21.64
C SER A 874 -10.21 33.45 -21.42
N LEU A 875 -9.77 34.72 -21.55
CA LEU A 875 -8.35 35.09 -21.45
C LEU A 875 -7.68 34.68 -20.13
N PRO A 876 -8.31 34.83 -18.94
CA PRO A 876 -7.72 34.41 -17.67
C PRO A 876 -7.37 32.92 -17.61
N PHE A 877 -8.02 32.10 -18.46
CA PHE A 877 -7.87 30.66 -18.49
C PHE A 877 -7.00 30.14 -19.63
N ALA A 878 -6.38 31.04 -20.40
CA ALA A 878 -5.47 30.68 -21.47
C ALA A 878 -4.21 30.01 -20.90
N ARG A 879 -3.88 28.82 -21.42
CA ARG A 879 -2.72 28.02 -21.00
C ARG A 879 -2.64 27.76 -19.50
N LEU A 880 -3.78 27.67 -18.83
CA LEU A 880 -3.87 27.34 -17.41
C LEU A 880 -3.23 25.97 -17.11
N GLY A 881 -3.32 25.02 -18.04
CA GLY A 881 -2.69 23.71 -17.90
C GLY A 881 -3.68 22.56 -18.02
N LEU A 882 -3.36 21.49 -17.29
CA LEU A 882 -4.02 20.19 -17.33
C LEU A 882 -5.23 20.15 -16.38
N VAL A 883 -6.29 20.91 -16.67
CA VAL A 883 -7.46 21.07 -15.77
C VAL A 883 -8.20 19.74 -15.64
N SER A 884 -8.35 19.25 -14.41
CA SER A 884 -8.92 17.93 -14.08
C SER A 884 -10.30 18.00 -13.44
N ALA A 885 -10.57 19.06 -12.65
CA ALA A 885 -11.89 19.36 -12.08
C ALA A 885 -12.17 20.87 -12.07
N ALA A 886 -13.45 21.21 -12.08
CA ALA A 886 -13.96 22.58 -12.05
C ALA A 886 -15.31 22.62 -11.33
N LEU A 887 -15.54 23.66 -10.53
CA LEU A 887 -16.85 23.97 -9.94
C LEU A 887 -17.01 25.48 -9.79
N PHE A 888 -18.27 25.93 -9.74
CA PHE A 888 -18.61 27.30 -9.37
C PHE A 888 -19.06 27.37 -7.90
N THR A 889 -18.62 28.39 -7.18
CA THR A 889 -18.96 28.62 -5.76
C THR A 889 -18.85 30.11 -5.42
N ASP A 890 -19.66 30.62 -4.49
CA ASP A 890 -19.62 32.01 -4.02
C ASP A 890 -18.72 32.08 -2.77
N TYR A 891 -17.39 32.03 -2.97
CA TYR A 891 -16.46 31.81 -1.85
C TYR A 891 -16.33 33.02 -0.92
N ASP A 892 -16.56 34.24 -1.43
CA ASP A 892 -16.49 35.49 -0.65
C ASP A 892 -17.84 36.08 -0.25
N LEU A 893 -18.94 35.40 -0.63
CA LEU A 893 -20.32 35.71 -0.27
C LEU A 893 -20.82 37.03 -0.91
N ASP A 894 -20.35 37.36 -2.10
CA ASP A 894 -20.76 38.56 -2.85
C ASP A 894 -21.91 38.32 -3.83
N GLY A 895 -22.23 37.05 -4.10
CA GLY A 895 -23.36 36.60 -4.93
C GLY A 895 -23.00 36.30 -6.38
N ASP A 896 -21.76 36.59 -6.83
CA ASP A 896 -21.28 36.17 -8.14
C ASP A 896 -20.70 34.74 -8.06
N PRO A 897 -20.92 33.86 -9.07
CA PRO A 897 -20.34 32.52 -9.05
C PRO A 897 -18.86 32.56 -9.43
N ASP A 898 -17.99 32.35 -8.45
CA ASP A 898 -16.53 32.24 -8.65
C ASP A 898 -16.13 30.86 -9.14
N LEU A 899 -15.02 30.78 -9.87
CA LEU A 899 -14.57 29.53 -10.49
C LEU A 899 -13.37 28.94 -9.73
N ALA A 900 -13.56 27.75 -9.17
CA ALA A 900 -12.50 26.96 -8.55
C ALA A 900 -12.06 25.81 -9.48
N LEU A 901 -10.75 25.59 -9.61
CA LEU A 901 -10.17 24.59 -10.53
C LEU A 901 -9.12 23.71 -9.83
N ALA A 902 -9.15 22.41 -10.13
CA ALA A 902 -8.03 21.49 -9.90
C ALA A 902 -7.13 21.43 -11.14
N VAL A 903 -5.83 21.65 -10.96
CA VAL A 903 -4.84 21.65 -12.05
C VAL A 903 -3.76 20.63 -11.77
N GLU A 904 -3.62 19.61 -12.63
CA GLU A 904 -2.51 18.68 -12.52
C GLU A 904 -1.18 19.40 -12.81
N TRP A 905 -0.17 19.18 -11.96
CA TRP A 905 1.11 19.90 -11.96
C TRP A 905 1.01 21.40 -11.65
N GLY A 906 -0.04 21.80 -10.91
CA GLY A 906 -0.29 23.17 -10.48
C GLY A 906 -0.90 23.21 -9.09
N SER A 907 -1.31 24.40 -8.64
CA SER A 907 -2.11 24.55 -7.44
C SER A 907 -3.60 24.41 -7.73
N VAL A 908 -4.41 24.19 -6.69
CA VAL A 908 -5.82 24.58 -6.76
C VAL A 908 -5.89 26.07 -7.10
N ARG A 909 -6.76 26.44 -8.03
CA ARG A 909 -6.94 27.83 -8.47
C ARG A 909 -8.32 28.33 -8.11
N LEU A 910 -8.40 29.59 -7.72
CA LEU A 910 -9.65 30.30 -7.47
C LEU A 910 -9.65 31.61 -8.25
N PHE A 911 -10.67 31.77 -9.08
CA PHE A 911 -10.89 32.95 -9.90
C PHE A 911 -12.14 33.66 -9.43
N ARG A 912 -11.96 34.86 -8.87
CA ARG A 912 -13.08 35.69 -8.48
C ARG A 912 -13.78 36.23 -9.72
N ASN A 913 -15.10 36.10 -9.78
CA ASN A 913 -15.93 36.70 -10.80
C ASN A 913 -16.36 38.10 -10.36
N ASP A 914 -16.26 39.07 -11.26
CA ASP A 914 -16.80 40.41 -11.05
C ASP A 914 -17.67 40.73 -12.28
N GLU A 915 -18.98 40.43 -12.22
CA GLU A 915 -19.94 40.61 -13.33
C GLU A 915 -19.48 40.00 -14.68
N GLY A 916 -19.03 38.75 -14.68
CA GLY A 916 -18.55 38.00 -15.85
C GLY A 916 -17.09 38.22 -16.21
N ARG A 917 -16.32 38.91 -15.36
CA ARG A 917 -14.88 39.12 -15.51
C ARG A 917 -14.10 38.42 -14.41
N PHE A 918 -13.28 37.43 -14.78
CA PHE A 918 -12.50 36.65 -13.83
C PHE A 918 -11.12 37.23 -13.51
N THR A 919 -10.75 37.17 -12.23
CA THR A 919 -9.42 37.53 -11.70
C THR A 919 -8.86 36.38 -10.85
N ASP A 920 -7.64 35.91 -11.14
CA ASP A 920 -6.97 34.89 -10.31
C ASP A 920 -6.61 35.48 -8.93
N VAL A 921 -7.24 34.96 -7.87
CA VAL A 921 -7.02 35.35 -6.48
C VAL A 921 -6.26 34.30 -5.67
N SER A 922 -5.83 33.21 -6.31
CA SER A 922 -5.25 32.01 -5.66
C SER A 922 -4.06 32.34 -4.76
N ASP A 923 -3.15 33.22 -5.21
CA ASP A 923 -1.94 33.58 -4.45
C ASP A 923 -2.27 34.41 -3.21
N ALA A 924 -3.19 35.37 -3.35
CA ALA A 924 -3.64 36.21 -2.25
C ALA A 924 -4.33 35.40 -1.15
N LEU A 925 -4.97 34.29 -1.52
CA LEU A 925 -5.66 33.38 -0.61
C LEU A 925 -4.78 32.24 -0.09
N GLY A 926 -3.52 32.13 -0.54
CA GLY A 926 -2.57 31.14 -0.07
C GLY A 926 -2.66 29.76 -0.73
N LEU A 927 -3.51 29.57 -1.75
CA LEU A 927 -3.70 28.29 -2.46
C LEU A 927 -2.48 27.88 -3.28
N THR A 928 -1.66 28.85 -3.72
CA THR A 928 -0.45 28.62 -4.54
C THR A 928 0.72 27.97 -3.79
N ARG A 929 0.61 27.79 -2.47
CA ARG A 929 1.67 27.16 -1.64
C ARG A 929 1.81 25.67 -1.93
N LEU A 930 0.71 25.01 -2.29
CA LEU A 930 0.67 23.58 -2.60
C LEU A 930 0.50 23.43 -4.11
N THR A 931 1.51 22.88 -4.77
CA THR A 931 1.47 22.48 -6.18
C THR A 931 1.50 20.95 -6.24
N GLY A 932 0.55 20.36 -6.94
CA GLY A 932 0.33 18.92 -6.88
C GLY A 932 -0.23 18.37 -8.17
N ARG A 933 -0.55 17.07 -8.14
CA ARG A 933 -1.25 16.37 -9.21
C ARG A 933 -2.71 16.22 -8.83
N TRP A 934 -3.43 17.33 -8.85
CA TRP A 934 -4.84 17.38 -8.44
C TRP A 934 -5.75 16.73 -9.49
N ASN A 935 -6.73 15.94 -9.03
CA ASN A 935 -7.67 15.18 -9.86
C ASN A 935 -9.10 15.73 -9.73
N GLY A 936 -9.71 15.65 -8.55
CA GLY A 936 -11.08 16.11 -8.25
C GLY A 936 -11.13 17.33 -7.34
N LEU A 937 -12.29 17.99 -7.30
CA LEU A 937 -12.54 19.17 -6.48
C LEU A 937 -14.01 19.23 -6.03
N ALA A 938 -14.27 19.41 -4.75
CA ALA A 938 -15.61 19.69 -4.21
C ALA A 938 -15.57 20.88 -3.24
N ALA A 939 -16.74 21.46 -2.97
CA ALA A 939 -16.89 22.59 -2.06
C ALA A 939 -18.11 22.40 -1.15
N ALA A 940 -17.95 22.63 0.15
CA ALA A 940 -19.03 22.63 1.14
C ALA A 940 -18.57 23.41 2.38
N ASP A 941 -19.49 23.71 3.30
CA ASP A 941 -19.21 24.39 4.57
C ASP A 941 -18.85 23.34 5.63
N PHE A 942 -17.57 22.92 5.68
CA PHE A 942 -17.13 21.78 6.49
C PHE A 942 -17.01 22.11 7.98
N ASP A 943 -16.88 23.41 8.32
CA ASP A 943 -16.79 23.90 9.71
C ASP A 943 -18.00 24.73 10.17
N GLU A 944 -19.09 24.68 9.38
CA GLU A 944 -20.38 25.31 9.65
C GLU A 944 -20.31 26.82 9.91
N ASP A 945 -19.30 27.52 9.40
CA ASP A 945 -19.17 28.97 9.55
C ASP A 945 -20.02 29.76 8.53
N GLY A 946 -20.57 29.06 7.53
CA GLY A 946 -21.38 29.60 6.44
C GLY A 946 -20.60 30.00 5.20
N ARG A 947 -19.30 29.70 5.13
CA ARG A 947 -18.44 29.95 3.96
C ARG A 947 -18.14 28.63 3.25
N PRO A 948 -18.12 28.62 1.92
CA PRO A 948 -17.64 27.45 1.19
C PRO A 948 -16.16 27.21 1.45
N ASP A 949 -15.84 26.02 1.93
CA ASP A 949 -14.51 25.42 1.97
C ASP A 949 -14.26 24.59 0.71
N LEU A 950 -13.01 24.16 0.50
CA LEU A 950 -12.62 23.35 -0.65
C LEU A 950 -11.98 22.04 -0.22
N VAL A 951 -12.22 20.97 -0.95
CA VAL A 951 -11.46 19.72 -0.85
C VAL A 951 -11.02 19.26 -2.23
N ALA A 952 -9.75 18.88 -2.37
CA ALA A 952 -9.23 18.36 -3.62
C ALA A 952 -8.55 17.00 -3.43
N THR A 953 -8.77 16.12 -4.39
CA THR A 953 -8.16 14.79 -4.41
C THR A 953 -6.87 14.82 -5.22
N GLY A 954 -5.81 14.17 -4.70
CA GLY A 954 -4.54 13.97 -5.38
C GLY A 954 -4.25 12.49 -5.66
N TRP A 955 -2.96 12.13 -5.59
CA TRP A 955 -2.47 10.77 -5.82
C TRP A 955 -2.20 9.99 -4.53
N GLY A 956 -2.32 10.63 -3.37
CA GLY A 956 -2.10 10.01 -2.06
C GLY A 956 -0.62 9.94 -1.67
N ALA A 957 -0.32 9.12 -0.66
CA ALA A 957 1.01 8.92 -0.09
C ALA A 957 1.63 7.55 -0.44
N ASN A 958 0.82 6.55 -0.80
CA ASN A 958 1.31 5.20 -1.10
C ASN A 958 1.79 5.05 -2.57
N LEU A 959 2.88 5.74 -2.92
CA LEU A 959 3.42 5.80 -4.28
C LEU A 959 4.94 5.60 -4.31
N ASP A 960 5.46 5.01 -5.39
CA ASP A 960 6.91 4.98 -5.71
C ASP A 960 7.41 6.34 -6.22
N LEU A 961 7.15 7.40 -5.47
CA LEU A 961 7.53 8.77 -5.76
C LEU A 961 7.85 9.49 -4.45
N PRO A 962 8.90 10.33 -4.42
CA PRO A 962 9.13 11.17 -3.25
C PRO A 962 8.04 12.26 -3.17
N PHE A 963 7.79 12.74 -1.95
CA PHE A 963 6.78 13.76 -1.67
C PHE A 963 6.91 15.02 -2.56
N ALA A 964 8.15 15.45 -2.83
CA ALA A 964 8.43 16.54 -3.75
C ALA A 964 9.32 16.08 -4.90
N TYR A 965 8.88 16.34 -6.13
CA TYR A 965 9.61 16.01 -7.34
C TYR A 965 9.23 16.91 -8.51
N SER A 966 10.00 16.82 -9.58
CA SER A 966 9.79 17.61 -10.79
C SER A 966 9.60 16.72 -12.01
N LEU A 967 8.75 17.15 -12.92
CA LEU A 967 8.67 16.64 -14.28
C LEU A 967 9.40 17.60 -15.22
N ILE A 968 10.50 17.13 -15.79
CA ILE A 968 11.23 17.85 -16.83
C ILE A 968 10.72 17.34 -18.18
N TYR A 969 10.41 18.25 -19.10
CA TYR A 969 9.83 17.86 -20.39
C TYR A 969 10.41 18.64 -21.58
N GLY A 970 10.29 18.08 -22.78
CA GLY A 970 10.67 18.74 -24.03
C GLY A 970 11.17 17.77 -25.10
N ASP A 971 11.56 18.28 -26.26
CA ASP A 971 12.14 17.45 -27.33
C ASP A 971 13.66 17.34 -27.10
N MET A 972 14.05 16.47 -26.17
CA MET A 972 15.42 16.39 -25.66
C MET A 972 16.34 15.66 -26.64
N ASN A 973 15.80 14.70 -27.40
CA ASN A 973 16.54 13.94 -28.40
C ASN A 973 16.44 14.54 -29.84
N ARG A 974 15.59 15.56 -30.06
CA ARG A 974 15.34 16.26 -31.33
C ARG A 974 14.66 15.41 -32.40
N ASP A 975 13.78 14.50 -32.00
CA ASP A 975 12.96 13.68 -32.90
C ASP A 975 11.54 14.25 -33.11
N GLY A 976 11.18 15.31 -32.39
CA GLY A 976 9.89 15.98 -32.47
C GLY A 976 8.81 15.43 -31.54
N VAL A 977 9.14 14.46 -30.68
CA VAL A 977 8.29 13.96 -29.59
C VAL A 977 8.61 14.74 -28.30
N VAL A 978 7.63 14.90 -27.43
CA VAL A 978 7.86 15.48 -26.10
C VAL A 978 8.31 14.36 -25.15
N ASP A 979 9.61 14.36 -24.84
CA ASP A 979 10.24 13.52 -23.81
C ASP A 979 9.89 14.00 -22.40
N LEU A 980 9.88 13.06 -21.45
CA LEU A 980 9.46 13.25 -20.07
C LEU A 980 10.45 12.57 -19.12
N VAL A 981 10.94 13.31 -18.12
CA VAL A 981 11.83 12.77 -17.09
C VAL A 981 11.36 13.24 -15.73
N GLU A 982 10.89 12.31 -14.91
CA GLU A 982 10.69 12.52 -13.47
C GLU A 982 12.06 12.60 -12.80
N ALA A 983 12.29 13.68 -12.06
CA ALA A 983 13.58 13.95 -11.45
C ALA A 983 13.42 14.60 -10.08
N ARG A 984 14.44 14.42 -9.24
CA ARG A 984 14.58 15.14 -7.97
C ARG A 984 15.87 15.92 -7.93
N MET A 985 15.89 17.00 -7.16
CA MET A 985 17.10 17.76 -6.88
C MET A 985 17.85 17.09 -5.74
N GLU A 986 19.09 16.68 -5.97
CA GLU A 986 19.93 16.03 -4.97
C GLU A 986 21.33 16.64 -4.96
N SER A 987 21.76 17.15 -3.81
CA SER A 987 23.08 17.81 -3.66
C SER A 987 23.38 18.89 -4.72
N GLY A 988 22.34 19.61 -5.17
CA GLY A 988 22.46 20.67 -6.19
C GLY A 988 22.49 20.19 -7.64
N ALA A 989 22.22 18.90 -7.90
CA ALA A 989 22.11 18.34 -9.24
C ALA A 989 20.79 17.58 -9.44
N TRP A 990 20.22 17.64 -10.64
CA TRP A 990 19.05 16.83 -11.01
C TRP A 990 19.44 15.37 -11.18
N ARG A 991 18.68 14.48 -10.55
CA ARG A 991 18.78 13.03 -10.65
C ARG A 991 17.49 12.44 -11.20
N PRO A 992 17.55 11.50 -12.15
CA PRO A 992 16.37 10.80 -12.61
C PRO A 992 15.78 9.96 -11.46
N LEU A 993 14.46 9.85 -11.42
CA LEU A 993 13.77 8.89 -10.55
C LEU A 993 13.57 7.53 -11.23
N ARG A 994 13.55 7.53 -12.58
CA ARG A 994 13.37 6.31 -13.38
C ARG A 994 14.69 5.69 -13.78
N GLY A 995 14.74 4.36 -13.79
CA GLY A 995 15.87 3.58 -14.28
C GLY A 995 16.23 3.88 -15.74
N ARG A 996 17.48 3.61 -16.10
CA ARG A 996 18.05 3.89 -17.42
C ARG A 996 17.19 3.34 -18.55
N ASP A 997 16.80 2.08 -18.45
CA ASP A 997 16.12 1.35 -19.51
C ASP A 997 14.68 1.83 -19.72
N VAL A 998 14.03 2.30 -18.66
CA VAL A 998 12.70 2.96 -18.74
C VAL A 998 12.78 4.26 -19.54
N LEU A 999 13.86 5.03 -19.37
CA LEU A 999 14.08 6.25 -20.15
C LEU A 999 14.59 5.98 -21.57
N ALA A 1000 15.26 4.84 -21.76
CA ALA A 1000 15.94 4.49 -23.00
C ALA A 1000 15.11 3.60 -23.96
N VAL A 1001 13.80 3.46 -23.69
CA VAL A 1001 12.85 2.73 -24.55
C VAL A 1001 12.85 3.26 -25.99
N PRO A 1002 12.44 2.45 -26.99
CA PRO A 1002 12.27 2.92 -28.36
C PRO A 1002 11.36 4.15 -28.44
N GLY A 1003 11.83 5.21 -29.12
CA GLY A 1003 11.13 6.49 -29.21
C GLY A 1003 11.29 7.41 -27.98
N GLY A 1004 12.05 7.00 -26.96
CA GLY A 1004 12.48 7.85 -25.85
C GLY A 1004 13.95 8.29 -25.98
N LEU A 1005 14.66 8.35 -24.86
CA LEU A 1005 16.05 8.82 -24.79
C LEU A 1005 17.07 7.72 -25.09
N SER A 1006 16.95 7.07 -26.25
CA SER A 1006 17.73 5.89 -26.65
C SER A 1006 19.27 6.04 -26.57
N ALA A 1007 19.81 7.25 -26.59
CA ALA A 1007 21.24 7.52 -26.39
C ALA A 1007 21.74 7.03 -25.02
N LEU A 1008 20.85 6.93 -24.02
CA LEU A 1008 21.16 6.43 -22.67
C LEU A 1008 21.58 4.95 -22.67
N LEU A 1009 21.22 4.14 -23.68
CA LEU A 1009 21.70 2.74 -23.81
C LEU A 1009 23.23 2.63 -23.94
N ARG A 1010 23.92 3.73 -24.24
CA ARG A 1010 25.39 3.78 -24.32
C ARG A 1010 26.05 4.13 -22.98
N VAL A 1011 25.26 4.40 -21.95
CA VAL A 1011 25.69 4.76 -20.61
C VAL A 1011 25.58 3.53 -19.72
N THR A 1012 26.63 3.22 -18.96
CA THR A 1012 26.58 2.16 -17.95
C THR A 1012 25.59 2.52 -16.84
N TYR A 1013 24.99 1.53 -16.18
CA TYR A 1013 24.03 1.77 -15.10
C TYR A 1013 24.66 2.55 -13.94
N GLU A 1014 25.88 2.20 -13.53
CA GLU A 1014 26.63 2.95 -12.51
C GLU A 1014 26.80 4.43 -12.87
N ARG A 1015 27.08 4.72 -14.15
CA ARG A 1015 27.25 6.09 -14.62
C ARG A 1015 25.91 6.82 -14.66
N PHE A 1016 24.85 6.15 -15.10
CA PHE A 1016 23.49 6.71 -15.14
C PHE A 1016 23.04 7.14 -13.73
N ALA A 1017 23.25 6.28 -12.72
CA ALA A 1017 22.86 6.56 -11.34
C ALA A 1017 23.61 7.76 -10.73
N ARG A 1018 24.90 7.96 -11.08
CA ARG A 1018 25.80 8.88 -10.34
C ARG A 1018 26.11 10.19 -11.07
N VAL A 1019 25.81 10.31 -12.37
CA VAL A 1019 26.08 11.53 -13.17
C VAL A 1019 24.85 12.45 -13.27
N PRO A 1020 25.00 13.79 -13.14
CA PRO A 1020 23.86 14.70 -13.23
C PRO A 1020 23.06 14.51 -14.53
N LEU A 1021 21.74 14.63 -14.45
CA LEU A 1021 20.85 14.44 -15.61
C LEU A 1021 21.24 15.35 -16.78
N THR A 1022 21.65 16.59 -16.51
CA THR A 1022 22.16 17.55 -17.52
C THR A 1022 23.27 16.98 -18.37
N ASP A 1023 24.16 16.19 -17.77
CA ASP A 1023 25.35 15.66 -18.42
C ASP A 1023 25.04 14.36 -19.17
N LEU A 1024 23.99 13.64 -18.74
CA LEU A 1024 23.48 12.44 -19.41
C LEU A 1024 22.79 12.77 -20.73
N ILE A 1025 22.00 13.86 -20.76
CA ILE A 1025 21.15 14.21 -21.92
C ILE A 1025 21.62 15.46 -22.69
N GLY A 1026 22.70 16.11 -22.25
CA GLY A 1026 23.33 17.21 -22.99
C GLY A 1026 22.76 18.60 -22.76
N GLY A 1027 22.14 18.83 -21.59
CA GLY A 1027 21.56 20.10 -21.14
C GLY A 1027 20.09 19.97 -20.73
N LEU A 1028 19.60 20.92 -19.94
CA LEU A 1028 18.20 21.04 -19.53
C LEU A 1028 17.71 22.45 -19.79
N ASP A 1029 16.49 22.59 -20.30
CA ASP A 1029 15.80 23.88 -20.33
C ASP A 1029 15.10 24.09 -18.98
N PRO A 1030 15.57 25.02 -18.13
CA PRO A 1030 14.98 25.23 -16.81
C PRO A 1030 13.55 25.77 -16.90
N GLU A 1031 13.12 26.31 -18.05
CA GLU A 1031 11.75 26.80 -18.26
C GLU A 1031 10.76 25.67 -18.60
N ARG A 1032 11.24 24.45 -18.88
CA ARG A 1032 10.40 23.28 -19.17
C ARG A 1032 10.40 22.28 -18.02
N ARG A 1033 9.94 22.75 -16.87
CA ARG A 1033 9.85 21.99 -15.64
C ARG A 1033 8.51 22.28 -14.96
N LEU A 1034 7.89 21.24 -14.44
CA LEU A 1034 6.74 21.31 -13.54
C LEU A 1034 7.13 20.72 -12.19
N ASP A 1035 6.69 21.33 -11.10
CA ASP A 1035 7.06 20.95 -9.74
C ASP A 1035 5.81 20.53 -8.95
N ALA A 1036 5.89 19.39 -8.29
CA ALA A 1036 4.90 18.94 -7.30
C ALA A 1036 5.56 18.91 -5.92
N ASN A 1037 4.91 19.50 -4.92
CA ASN A 1037 5.30 19.49 -3.52
C ASN A 1037 4.18 18.99 -2.59
N GLU A 1038 3.04 18.56 -3.15
CA GLU A 1038 1.95 17.94 -2.44
C GLU A 1038 1.27 16.91 -3.36
N LEU A 1039 1.02 15.71 -2.83
CA LEU A 1039 0.33 14.64 -3.54
C LEU A 1039 -0.90 14.14 -2.77
N ARG A 1040 -0.99 14.48 -1.48
CA ARG A 1040 -2.07 14.04 -0.60
C ARG A 1040 -3.39 14.71 -0.96
N HIS A 1041 -4.48 14.04 -0.60
CA HIS A 1041 -5.81 14.66 -0.58
C HIS A 1041 -5.85 15.70 0.52
N THR A 1042 -6.38 16.89 0.22
CA THR A 1042 -6.26 18.07 1.08
C THR A 1042 -7.58 18.80 1.16
N VAL A 1043 -7.95 19.24 2.37
CA VAL A 1043 -9.03 20.20 2.64
C VAL A 1043 -8.44 21.59 2.86
N TRP A 1044 -9.17 22.61 2.44
CA TRP A 1044 -8.87 24.02 2.64
C TRP A 1044 -10.07 24.71 3.28
N LEU A 1045 -9.90 25.16 4.53
CA LEU A 1045 -10.91 25.89 5.27
C LEU A 1045 -10.82 27.39 4.96
N ASN A 1046 -11.94 28.00 4.61
CA ASN A 1046 -12.06 29.38 4.16
C ASN A 1046 -12.06 30.34 5.35
N ARG A 1047 -10.85 30.66 5.85
CA ARG A 1047 -10.70 31.72 6.86
C ARG A 1047 -10.87 33.05 6.13
N ARG A 1048 -11.57 34.04 6.71
CA ARG A 1048 -11.76 35.38 6.11
C ARG A 1048 -10.48 36.06 5.59
N SER A 1049 -9.31 35.65 6.05
CA SER A 1049 -7.98 36.13 5.64
C SER A 1049 -7.31 35.32 4.52
N GLY A 1050 -7.91 34.22 4.05
CA GLY A 1050 -7.36 33.25 3.10
C GLY A 1050 -7.62 31.80 3.55
N PHE A 1051 -7.27 30.84 2.71
CA PHE A 1051 -7.50 29.43 3.00
C PHE A 1051 -6.41 28.81 3.89
N GLU A 1052 -6.84 27.95 4.81
CA GLU A 1052 -5.99 27.13 5.68
C GLU A 1052 -6.10 25.67 5.27
N SER A 1053 -4.98 25.01 4.98
CA SER A 1053 -4.97 23.66 4.41
C SER A 1053 -4.57 22.58 5.40
N ALA A 1054 -5.21 21.42 5.35
CA ALA A 1054 -4.81 20.19 6.06
C ALA A 1054 -4.97 18.95 5.17
N PRO A 1055 -4.08 17.95 5.24
CA PRO A 1055 -4.30 16.68 4.55
C PRO A 1055 -5.48 15.92 5.19
N LEU A 1056 -6.22 15.14 4.39
CA LEU A 1056 -7.18 14.17 4.92
C LEU A 1056 -6.47 13.01 5.63
N ALA A 1057 -7.21 12.24 6.44
CA ALA A 1057 -6.69 11.12 7.23
C ALA A 1057 -5.86 10.10 6.42
N ALA A 1058 -4.92 9.40 7.07
CA ALA A 1058 -3.97 8.47 6.46
C ALA A 1058 -4.65 7.41 5.55
N VAL A 1059 -5.77 6.83 6.00
CA VAL A 1059 -6.55 5.86 5.21
C VAL A 1059 -6.99 6.41 3.84
N ALA A 1060 -7.27 7.72 3.73
CA ALA A 1060 -7.62 8.35 2.46
C ALA A 1060 -6.42 8.40 1.49
N GLN A 1061 -5.19 8.44 2.01
CA GLN A 1061 -3.94 8.60 1.26
C GLN A 1061 -3.39 7.28 0.67
N ARG A 1062 -3.96 6.13 1.05
CA ARG A 1062 -3.50 4.79 0.64
C ARG A 1062 -3.68 4.53 -0.87
N ALA A 1063 -4.52 5.31 -1.57
CA ALA A 1063 -4.70 5.20 -3.01
C ALA A 1063 -5.00 6.56 -3.66
N PRO A 1064 -4.67 6.77 -4.95
CA PRO A 1064 -5.15 7.91 -5.71
C PRO A 1064 -6.67 8.00 -5.67
N ALA A 1065 -7.19 9.22 -5.63
CA ALA A 1065 -8.62 9.49 -5.68
C ALA A 1065 -8.90 10.50 -6.80
N PHE A 1066 -10.05 10.32 -7.45
CA PHE A 1066 -10.51 11.16 -8.54
C PHE A 1066 -11.78 11.87 -8.10
N GLY A 1067 -12.93 11.20 -8.15
CA GLY A 1067 -14.18 11.75 -7.65
C GLY A 1067 -14.12 12.04 -6.15
N VAL A 1068 -14.68 13.18 -5.77
CA VAL A 1068 -14.99 13.57 -4.40
C VAL A 1068 -16.38 14.20 -4.41
N ALA A 1069 -17.19 13.86 -3.41
CA ALA A 1069 -18.51 14.44 -3.20
C ALA A 1069 -18.69 14.79 -1.73
N ALA A 1070 -19.42 15.87 -1.45
CA ALA A 1070 -19.76 16.31 -0.10
C ALA A 1070 -21.27 16.19 0.15
N GLY A 1071 -21.65 15.65 1.29
CA GLY A 1071 -23.04 15.48 1.69
C GLY A 1071 -23.17 14.90 3.10
N ASP A 1072 -24.33 15.04 3.73
CA ASP A 1072 -24.64 14.50 5.05
C ASP A 1072 -25.12 13.04 4.88
N LEU A 1073 -24.25 12.07 5.15
CA LEU A 1073 -24.44 10.67 4.79
C LEU A 1073 -24.97 9.82 5.95
N ASP A 1074 -24.89 10.30 7.18
CA ASP A 1074 -25.54 9.68 8.34
C ASP A 1074 -26.77 10.45 8.87
N GLY A 1075 -27.01 11.65 8.35
CA GLY A 1075 -28.14 12.51 8.71
C GLY A 1075 -27.93 13.26 10.03
N ASP A 1076 -26.68 13.39 10.50
CA ASP A 1076 -26.35 14.08 11.75
C ASP A 1076 -26.32 15.61 11.64
N GLY A 1077 -26.37 16.13 10.41
CA GLY A 1077 -26.38 17.55 10.10
C GLY A 1077 -25.01 18.13 9.77
N HIS A 1078 -23.94 17.33 9.71
CA HIS A 1078 -22.60 17.72 9.29
C HIS A 1078 -22.29 17.27 7.85
N GLU A 1079 -21.36 17.95 7.18
CA GLU A 1079 -20.95 17.55 5.82
C GLU A 1079 -19.88 16.46 5.86
N ASP A 1080 -20.20 15.30 5.29
CA ASP A 1080 -19.27 14.21 5.07
C ASP A 1080 -18.63 14.27 3.67
N LEU A 1081 -17.63 13.43 3.44
CA LEU A 1081 -17.02 13.22 2.13
C LEU A 1081 -17.08 11.76 1.69
N VAL A 1082 -17.25 11.54 0.38
CA VAL A 1082 -16.99 10.25 -0.26
C VAL A 1082 -15.98 10.37 -1.38
N LEU A 1083 -15.01 9.46 -1.41
CA LEU A 1083 -13.92 9.41 -2.39
C LEU A 1083 -14.08 8.22 -3.35
N ALA A 1084 -13.93 8.48 -4.65
CA ALA A 1084 -13.72 7.45 -5.68
C ALA A 1084 -12.22 7.20 -5.84
N GLN A 1085 -11.76 6.05 -5.36
CA GLN A 1085 -10.34 5.69 -5.29
C GLN A 1085 -9.90 4.68 -6.37
N ASN A 1086 -8.58 4.54 -6.49
CA ASN A 1086 -7.81 3.62 -7.33
C ASN A 1086 -7.43 4.16 -8.73
N PHE A 1087 -6.30 3.66 -9.23
CA PHE A 1087 -5.80 3.96 -10.57
C PHE A 1087 -5.01 2.80 -11.18
N TYR A 1088 -5.54 2.19 -12.24
CA TYR A 1088 -4.95 0.98 -12.83
C TYR A 1088 -4.05 1.24 -14.04
N ALA A 1089 -4.13 2.42 -14.65
CA ALA A 1089 -3.46 2.70 -15.92
C ALA A 1089 -2.02 3.24 -15.76
N GLY A 1090 -1.23 2.59 -14.89
CA GLY A 1090 0.16 2.92 -14.59
C GLY A 1090 1.11 2.72 -15.79
N ARG A 1091 2.39 3.08 -15.61
CA ARG A 1091 3.44 2.73 -16.59
C ARG A 1091 3.82 1.24 -16.52
N PRO A 1092 4.32 0.63 -17.60
CA PRO A 1092 4.91 -0.70 -17.53
C PRO A 1092 5.91 -0.82 -16.39
N GLY A 1093 5.80 -1.88 -15.61
CA GLY A 1093 6.63 -2.10 -14.42
C GLY A 1093 6.16 -1.39 -13.16
N VAL A 1094 5.15 -0.52 -13.24
CA VAL A 1094 4.48 0.05 -12.06
C VAL A 1094 3.13 -0.65 -11.90
N PRO A 1095 2.86 -1.21 -10.73
CA PRO A 1095 1.58 -1.87 -10.46
C PRO A 1095 0.40 -0.88 -10.51
N ARG A 1096 -0.81 -1.42 -10.56
CA ARG A 1096 -2.02 -0.65 -10.26
C ARG A 1096 -1.96 -0.09 -8.83
N TYR A 1097 -2.48 1.12 -8.63
CA TYR A 1097 -2.65 1.71 -7.31
C TYR A 1097 -4.07 1.37 -6.83
N ASP A 1098 -4.20 0.33 -6.01
CA ASP A 1098 -5.48 -0.33 -5.76
C ASP A 1098 -5.74 -0.68 -4.28
N ALA A 1099 -5.07 0.01 -3.36
CA ALA A 1099 -5.30 -0.16 -1.92
C ALA A 1099 -6.59 0.53 -1.41
N GLY A 1100 -7.30 1.29 -2.26
CA GLY A 1100 -8.59 1.89 -1.95
C GLY A 1100 -9.76 1.00 -2.30
N ARG A 1101 -10.93 1.28 -1.71
CA ARG A 1101 -12.19 0.57 -1.99
C ARG A 1101 -13.41 1.50 -2.04
N GLY A 1102 -13.18 2.76 -2.37
CA GLY A 1102 -14.11 3.83 -2.00
C GLY A 1102 -14.02 4.11 -0.50
N LEU A 1103 -14.19 5.36 -0.11
CA LEU A 1103 -14.04 5.77 1.29
C LEU A 1103 -15.08 6.81 1.64
N TRP A 1104 -15.83 6.56 2.72
CA TRP A 1104 -16.62 7.55 3.41
C TRP A 1104 -15.80 8.12 4.57
N LEU A 1105 -15.71 9.44 4.62
CA LEU A 1105 -15.11 10.22 5.67
C LEU A 1105 -16.21 11.04 6.35
N ARG A 1106 -16.54 10.69 7.59
CA ARG A 1106 -17.57 11.37 8.39
C ARG A 1106 -17.03 12.71 8.90
N GLY A 1107 -17.76 13.80 8.66
CA GLY A 1107 -17.41 15.14 9.12
C GLY A 1107 -17.72 15.35 10.60
N ASP A 1108 -16.94 16.20 11.25
CA ASP A 1108 -17.17 16.60 12.66
C ASP A 1108 -17.86 17.95 12.82
N GLY A 1109 -18.10 18.66 11.71
CA GLY A 1109 -18.64 20.03 11.70
C GLY A 1109 -17.64 21.11 12.15
N GLU A 1110 -16.38 20.76 12.35
CA GLU A 1110 -15.26 21.67 12.69
C GLU A 1110 -14.17 21.67 11.60
N GLY A 1111 -14.42 21.01 10.46
CA GLY A 1111 -13.50 20.83 9.34
C GLY A 1111 -12.61 19.59 9.41
N GLY A 1112 -12.82 18.72 10.41
CA GLY A 1112 -12.17 17.42 10.54
C GLY A 1112 -12.98 16.27 9.96
N PHE A 1113 -12.30 15.16 9.65
CA PHE A 1113 -12.89 14.01 8.96
C PHE A 1113 -12.39 12.69 9.54
N GLU A 1114 -13.32 11.82 9.96
CA GLU A 1114 -13.06 10.48 10.48
C GLU A 1114 -13.39 9.41 9.44
N PRO A 1115 -12.46 8.51 9.06
CA PRO A 1115 -12.75 7.44 8.12
C PRO A 1115 -13.74 6.41 8.69
N VAL A 1116 -14.77 6.06 7.91
CA VAL A 1116 -15.72 5.00 8.25
C VAL A 1116 -15.30 3.70 7.57
N THR A 1117 -15.10 2.64 8.36
CA THR A 1117 -14.65 1.34 7.86
C THR A 1117 -15.64 0.73 6.86
N GLY A 1118 -15.17 -0.18 5.99
CA GLY A 1118 -16.03 -0.89 5.03
C GLY A 1118 -17.09 -1.74 5.70
N SER A 1119 -16.75 -2.37 6.84
CA SER A 1119 -17.68 -3.13 7.67
C SER A 1119 -18.81 -2.29 8.27
N ARG A 1120 -18.60 -0.99 8.53
CA ARG A 1120 -19.64 -0.08 9.04
C ARG A 1120 -20.37 0.68 7.92
N SER A 1121 -19.63 1.12 6.90
CA SER A 1121 -20.20 1.84 5.76
C SER A 1121 -20.98 0.93 4.83
N GLY A 1122 -20.49 -0.27 4.52
CA GLY A 1122 -21.01 -1.14 3.47
C GLY A 1122 -20.53 -0.80 2.05
N ILE A 1123 -19.67 0.21 1.88
CA ILE A 1123 -19.11 0.60 0.57
C ILE A 1123 -17.89 -0.28 0.24
N ALA A 1124 -17.88 -0.89 -0.95
CA ALA A 1124 -16.81 -1.78 -1.41
C ALA A 1124 -16.61 -1.71 -2.94
N VAL A 1125 -15.87 -0.70 -3.40
CA VAL A 1125 -15.54 -0.43 -4.81
C VAL A 1125 -14.07 -0.71 -5.08
N TYR A 1126 -13.72 -1.97 -5.32
CA TYR A 1126 -12.33 -2.35 -5.60
C TYR A 1126 -11.81 -1.89 -6.96
N GLY A 1127 -12.70 -1.59 -7.91
CA GLY A 1127 -12.35 -1.25 -9.29
C GLY A 1127 -11.70 0.13 -9.47
N ASP A 1128 -11.42 0.45 -10.74
CA ASP A 1128 -10.84 1.73 -11.17
C ASP A 1128 -11.89 2.86 -11.13
N ALA A 1129 -12.22 3.34 -9.93
CA ALA A 1129 -13.29 4.31 -9.72
C ALA A 1129 -12.88 5.72 -10.17
N ARG A 1130 -13.79 6.43 -10.84
CA ARG A 1130 -13.52 7.70 -11.52
C ARG A 1130 -14.38 8.82 -10.96
N ALA A 1131 -15.68 8.75 -11.19
CA ALA A 1131 -16.65 9.69 -10.65
C ALA A 1131 -17.40 9.10 -9.45
N VAL A 1132 -17.81 9.96 -8.52
CA VAL A 1132 -18.78 9.65 -7.47
C VAL A 1132 -19.88 10.72 -7.51
N SER A 1133 -21.13 10.32 -7.29
CA SER A 1133 -22.24 11.26 -7.24
C SER A 1133 -23.32 10.87 -6.25
N LEU A 1134 -23.95 11.88 -5.63
CA LEU A 1134 -24.94 11.75 -4.57
C LEU A 1134 -26.36 12.08 -5.08
N ALA A 1135 -27.34 11.34 -4.57
CA ALA A 1135 -28.78 11.58 -4.78
C ALA A 1135 -29.59 10.90 -3.67
N ASP A 1136 -30.82 11.35 -3.43
CA ASP A 1136 -31.83 10.60 -2.67
C ASP A 1136 -32.76 9.94 -3.69
N HIS A 1137 -32.30 8.81 -4.26
CA HIS A 1137 -32.93 8.25 -5.46
C HIS A 1137 -34.31 7.67 -5.19
N ASP A 1138 -34.57 7.19 -3.97
CA ASP A 1138 -35.87 6.61 -3.60
C ASP A 1138 -36.74 7.56 -2.75
N ARG A 1139 -36.26 8.80 -2.55
CA ARG A 1139 -36.92 9.87 -1.79
C ARG A 1139 -37.24 9.49 -0.36
N ASP A 1140 -36.38 8.69 0.27
CA ASP A 1140 -36.56 8.30 1.66
C ASP A 1140 -35.93 9.28 2.66
N GLY A 1141 -35.33 10.36 2.16
CA GLY A 1141 -34.65 11.40 2.93
C GLY A 1141 -33.22 11.04 3.29
N ARG A 1142 -32.63 9.99 2.69
CA ARG A 1142 -31.24 9.59 2.91
C ARG A 1142 -30.43 9.77 1.63
N VAL A 1143 -29.16 10.11 1.79
CA VAL A 1143 -28.27 10.33 0.65
C VAL A 1143 -27.65 9.01 0.23
N ASP A 1144 -27.92 8.59 -1.00
CA ASP A 1144 -27.33 7.43 -1.68
C ASP A 1144 -26.08 7.81 -2.49
N VAL A 1145 -25.25 6.81 -2.78
CA VAL A 1145 -23.94 7.01 -3.42
C VAL A 1145 -23.80 6.16 -4.67
N ALA A 1146 -23.48 6.79 -5.81
CA ALA A 1146 -23.16 6.12 -7.06
C ALA A 1146 -21.69 6.30 -7.45
N PHE A 1147 -21.04 5.25 -7.97
CA PHE A 1147 -19.66 5.30 -8.48
C PHE A 1147 -19.58 4.86 -9.95
N GLY A 1148 -18.83 5.64 -10.73
CA GLY A 1148 -18.44 5.30 -12.09
C GLY A 1148 -17.12 4.53 -12.07
N VAL A 1149 -17.12 3.29 -12.59
CA VAL A 1149 -15.92 2.42 -12.59
C VAL A 1149 -15.45 2.17 -14.03
N ASN A 1150 -14.21 2.50 -14.35
CA ASN A 1150 -13.68 2.34 -15.70
C ASN A 1150 -13.61 0.86 -16.11
N GLY A 1151 -14.36 0.50 -17.15
CA GLY A 1151 -14.47 -0.87 -17.68
C GLY A 1151 -15.22 -1.85 -16.76
N GLY A 1152 -15.70 -1.36 -15.61
CA GLY A 1152 -16.41 -2.11 -14.59
C GLY A 1152 -17.91 -1.79 -14.57
N GLU A 1153 -18.63 -2.42 -13.64
CA GLU A 1153 -20.04 -2.13 -13.37
C GLU A 1153 -20.19 -0.75 -12.72
N THR A 1154 -21.24 -0.02 -13.09
CA THR A 1154 -21.60 1.19 -12.32
C THR A 1154 -22.12 0.73 -10.97
N ARG A 1155 -21.58 1.31 -9.89
CA ARG A 1155 -21.96 0.94 -8.54
C ARG A 1155 -22.99 1.90 -7.97
N LEU A 1156 -23.97 1.38 -7.24
CA LEU A 1156 -24.98 2.17 -6.51
C LEU A 1156 -25.18 1.56 -5.12
N TYR A 1157 -25.01 2.40 -4.11
CA TYR A 1157 -25.12 2.07 -2.71
C TYR A 1157 -26.30 2.83 -2.12
N ARG A 1158 -27.34 2.07 -1.71
CA ARG A 1158 -28.53 2.63 -1.08
C ARG A 1158 -28.28 2.84 0.40
N ASN A 1159 -28.58 4.03 0.90
CA ASN A 1159 -28.45 4.35 2.32
C ASN A 1159 -29.65 3.81 3.10
N VAL A 1160 -29.39 2.98 4.09
CA VAL A 1160 -30.39 2.36 4.96
C VAL A 1160 -30.16 2.68 6.45
N GLY A 1161 -28.99 3.24 6.78
CA GLY A 1161 -28.56 3.52 8.15
C GLY A 1161 -28.74 4.96 8.61
N ALA A 1162 -28.79 5.93 7.69
CA ALA A 1162 -28.90 7.34 8.03
C ALA A 1162 -30.25 7.71 8.67
N THR A 1163 -30.25 8.78 9.46
CA THR A 1163 -31.47 9.46 9.88
C THR A 1163 -32.04 10.22 8.67
N PRO A 1164 -33.34 10.05 8.32
CA PRO A 1164 -33.93 10.81 7.22
C PRO A 1164 -33.83 12.32 7.46
N GLY A 1165 -33.20 13.02 6.51
CA GLY A 1165 -33.13 14.47 6.45
C GLY A 1165 -34.33 15.11 5.77
N LEU A 1166 -34.26 16.43 5.60
CA LEU A 1166 -35.18 17.22 4.81
C LEU A 1166 -34.66 17.31 3.38
N ARG A 1167 -35.39 16.72 2.43
CA ARG A 1167 -35.15 16.92 1.00
C ARG A 1167 -35.74 18.27 0.55
N VAL A 1168 -34.90 19.14 0.02
CA VAL A 1168 -35.23 20.50 -0.43
C VAL A 1168 -35.06 20.58 -1.95
N ALA A 1169 -36.15 20.80 -2.66
CA ALA A 1169 -36.13 21.06 -4.11
C ALA A 1169 -36.44 22.54 -4.39
N LEU A 1170 -35.54 23.22 -5.08
CA LEU A 1170 -35.71 24.62 -5.49
C LEU A 1170 -36.33 24.73 -6.89
N GLU A 1171 -37.29 25.64 -7.03
CA GLU A 1171 -38.00 25.93 -8.27
C GLU A 1171 -37.61 27.33 -8.76
N GLY A 1172 -36.60 27.37 -9.65
CA GLY A 1172 -36.08 28.60 -10.24
C GLY A 1172 -36.84 29.06 -11.50
N PRO A 1173 -36.38 30.14 -12.15
CA PRO A 1173 -36.96 30.61 -13.41
C PRO A 1173 -36.72 29.62 -14.57
N PRO A 1174 -37.46 29.71 -15.69
CA PRO A 1174 -37.33 28.75 -16.82
C PRO A 1174 -35.92 28.59 -17.40
N SER A 1175 -35.08 29.63 -17.34
CA SER A 1175 -33.68 29.62 -17.79
C SER A 1175 -32.74 28.90 -16.83
N ASN A 1176 -33.08 28.86 -15.53
CA ASN A 1176 -32.33 28.18 -14.48
C ASN A 1176 -33.33 27.48 -13.50
N PRO A 1177 -34.05 26.44 -13.96
CA PRO A 1177 -35.22 25.91 -13.24
C PRO A 1177 -34.87 25.16 -11.96
N ARG A 1178 -33.62 24.71 -11.82
CA ARG A 1178 -33.10 24.05 -10.62
C ARG A 1178 -32.32 25.01 -9.72
N ALA A 1179 -32.36 26.32 -10.02
CA ALA A 1179 -31.73 27.37 -9.23
C ALA A 1179 -30.23 27.12 -8.96
N ILE A 1180 -29.48 26.71 -9.99
CA ILE A 1180 -28.02 26.58 -9.90
C ILE A 1180 -27.43 27.91 -9.45
N GLY A 1181 -26.56 27.88 -8.44
CA GLY A 1181 -26.01 29.05 -7.75
C GLY A 1181 -26.77 29.47 -6.47
N ALA A 1182 -27.93 28.88 -6.18
CA ALA A 1182 -28.66 29.18 -4.95
C ALA A 1182 -27.93 28.58 -3.73
N ARG A 1183 -27.86 29.34 -2.65
CA ARG A 1183 -27.35 28.89 -1.35
C ARG A 1183 -28.49 28.65 -0.37
N LEU A 1184 -28.47 27.53 0.34
CA LEU A 1184 -29.45 27.18 1.36
C LEU A 1184 -28.81 26.79 2.68
N ARG A 1185 -29.49 27.11 3.78
CA ARG A 1185 -29.02 26.84 5.14
C ARG A 1185 -30.18 26.63 6.10
N LEU A 1186 -30.10 25.60 6.94
CA LEU A 1186 -31.08 25.38 8.02
C LEU A 1186 -30.67 26.13 9.29
N GLU A 1187 -31.62 26.85 9.88
CA GLU A 1187 -31.55 27.39 11.24
C GLU A 1187 -32.37 26.49 12.16
N TYR A 1188 -31.71 25.88 13.15
CA TYR A 1188 -32.33 24.99 14.12
C TYR A 1188 -33.00 25.79 15.25
N ALA A 1189 -33.92 25.15 16.00
CA ALA A 1189 -34.69 25.82 17.05
C ALA A 1189 -33.85 26.39 18.21
N ASN A 1190 -32.62 25.92 18.40
CA ASN A 1190 -31.65 26.44 19.37
C ASN A 1190 -30.93 27.72 18.87
N GLY A 1191 -31.18 28.14 17.61
CA GLY A 1191 -30.55 29.28 16.96
C GLY A 1191 -29.18 28.99 16.34
N THR A 1192 -28.72 27.73 16.35
CA THR A 1192 -27.55 27.32 15.56
C THR A 1192 -27.97 27.07 14.12
N PHE A 1193 -27.01 27.14 13.21
CA PHE A 1193 -27.23 26.84 11.80
C PHE A 1193 -26.48 25.56 11.46
N GLY A 1194 -27.04 24.75 10.56
CA GLY A 1194 -26.28 23.70 9.89
C GLY A 1194 -25.36 24.26 8.80
N PRO A 1195 -24.74 23.39 8.01
CA PRO A 1195 -23.86 23.78 6.92
C PRO A 1195 -24.62 24.55 5.83
N ALA A 1196 -23.95 25.51 5.21
CA ALA A 1196 -24.43 26.16 4.00
C ALA A 1196 -24.17 25.26 2.77
N ARG A 1197 -25.20 24.98 1.97
CA ARG A 1197 -25.09 24.25 0.71
C ARG A 1197 -25.38 25.14 -0.49
N GLU A 1198 -24.64 24.94 -1.57
CA GLU A 1198 -24.92 25.59 -2.85
C GLU A 1198 -25.39 24.55 -3.86
N VAL A 1199 -26.41 24.90 -4.65
CA VAL A 1199 -26.88 24.04 -5.74
C VAL A 1199 -25.97 24.22 -6.95
N ARG A 1200 -25.25 23.17 -7.35
CA ARG A 1200 -24.24 23.24 -8.41
C ARG A 1200 -24.60 22.40 -9.64
N SER A 1201 -23.91 22.68 -10.74
CA SER A 1201 -23.98 21.88 -11.97
C SER A 1201 -22.57 21.61 -12.48
N GLY A 1202 -22.01 20.48 -12.04
CA GLY A 1202 -20.62 20.09 -12.26
C GLY A 1202 -19.77 20.29 -11.01
N GLU A 1203 -19.26 19.20 -10.45
CA GLU A 1203 -18.30 19.18 -9.34
C GLU A 1203 -17.61 17.80 -9.24
N GLY A 1204 -16.71 17.62 -8.29
CA GLY A 1204 -15.96 16.39 -8.08
C GLY A 1204 -15.02 16.10 -9.24
N TYR A 1205 -15.19 14.94 -9.88
CA TYR A 1205 -14.46 14.56 -11.10
C TYR A 1205 -15.45 14.02 -12.13
N LEU A 1206 -15.73 14.81 -13.17
CA LEU A 1206 -16.71 14.50 -14.22
C LEU A 1206 -18.11 14.15 -13.66
N ALA A 1207 -18.46 14.69 -12.49
CA ALA A 1207 -19.67 14.34 -11.76
C ALA A 1207 -20.65 15.51 -11.65
N ARG A 1208 -21.91 15.16 -11.38
CA ARG A 1208 -22.97 16.10 -10.98
C ARG A 1208 -23.95 15.39 -10.05
N HIS A 1209 -24.15 15.97 -8.88
CA HIS A 1209 -25.10 15.50 -7.88
C HIS A 1209 -26.55 15.84 -8.26
N GLU A 1210 -27.50 15.26 -7.55
CA GLU A 1210 -28.89 15.69 -7.62
C GLU A 1210 -29.00 17.18 -7.23
N SER A 1211 -29.89 17.93 -7.90
CA SER A 1211 -30.11 19.33 -7.53
C SER A 1211 -30.91 19.50 -6.25
N ALA A 1212 -31.80 18.56 -5.92
CA ALA A 1212 -32.43 18.53 -4.62
C ALA A 1212 -31.38 18.24 -3.55
N GLN A 1213 -31.44 18.98 -2.45
CA GLN A 1213 -30.49 18.84 -1.34
C GLN A 1213 -31.16 18.10 -0.19
N THR A 1214 -30.50 17.09 0.36
CA THR A 1214 -30.94 16.42 1.59
C THR A 1214 -30.12 16.96 2.75
N LEU A 1215 -30.81 17.51 3.76
CA LEU A 1215 -30.20 18.22 4.89
C LEU A 1215 -30.59 17.54 6.22
N GLY A 1216 -29.64 17.27 7.11
CA GLY A 1216 -29.93 16.79 8.46
C GLY A 1216 -30.85 17.74 9.26
N VAL A 1217 -31.71 17.19 10.12
CA VAL A 1217 -32.72 17.97 10.87
C VAL A 1217 -32.72 17.64 12.35
N ALA A 1218 -32.29 18.58 13.20
CA ALA A 1218 -32.25 18.39 14.65
C ALA A 1218 -33.54 18.75 15.42
N SER A 1219 -34.53 19.42 14.81
CA SER A 1219 -35.78 19.94 15.43
C SER A 1219 -36.56 20.73 14.36
N PRO A 1220 -37.84 21.17 14.55
CA PRO A 1220 -38.42 22.20 13.67
C PRO A 1220 -37.43 23.35 13.42
N ALA A 1221 -37.22 23.66 12.14
CA ALA A 1221 -36.14 24.50 11.62
C ALA A 1221 -36.71 25.57 10.68
N THR A 1222 -35.93 26.62 10.42
CA THR A 1222 -36.21 27.58 9.34
C THR A 1222 -35.20 27.37 8.23
N LEU A 1223 -35.68 27.11 7.02
CA LEU A 1223 -34.85 27.04 5.82
C LEU A 1223 -34.67 28.45 5.26
N HIS A 1224 -33.43 28.88 5.14
CA HIS A 1224 -33.04 30.13 4.47
C HIS A 1224 -32.49 29.80 3.10
N VAL A 1225 -32.95 30.51 2.07
CA VAL A 1225 -32.49 30.36 0.68
C VAL A 1225 -32.08 31.73 0.17
N VAL A 1226 -30.85 31.84 -0.32
CA VAL A 1226 -30.35 32.95 -1.12
C VAL A 1226 -30.37 32.49 -2.58
N TRP A 1227 -31.18 33.14 -3.40
CA TRP A 1227 -31.31 32.83 -4.82
C TRP A 1227 -30.14 33.39 -5.62
N PRO A 1228 -29.85 32.88 -6.84
CA PRO A 1228 -28.74 33.36 -7.66
C PRO A 1228 -28.80 34.86 -7.98
N ASN A 1229 -30.00 35.45 -7.98
CA ASN A 1229 -30.20 36.89 -8.18
C ASN A 1229 -30.04 37.73 -6.89
N GLY A 1230 -29.62 37.12 -5.78
CA GLY A 1230 -29.46 37.75 -4.46
C GLY A 1230 -30.76 37.93 -3.66
N GLU A 1231 -31.92 37.50 -4.17
CA GLU A 1231 -33.16 37.51 -3.37
C GLU A 1231 -33.07 36.48 -2.23
N GLU A 1232 -33.67 36.80 -1.08
CA GLU A 1232 -33.69 35.90 0.08
C GLU A 1232 -35.12 35.41 0.37
N THR A 1233 -35.26 34.12 0.70
CA THR A 1233 -36.52 33.51 1.11
C THR A 1233 -36.30 32.66 2.36
N SER A 1234 -37.13 32.85 3.39
CA SER A 1234 -37.13 32.02 4.59
C SER A 1234 -38.44 31.25 4.72
N VAL A 1235 -38.36 29.95 4.94
CA VAL A 1235 -39.51 29.05 5.08
C VAL A 1235 -39.42 28.29 6.41
N SER A 1236 -40.47 28.38 7.22
CA SER A 1236 -40.57 27.58 8.45
C SER A 1236 -40.92 26.13 8.10
N ILE A 1237 -40.13 25.19 8.57
CA ILE A 1237 -40.28 23.75 8.32
C ILE A 1237 -40.99 23.10 9.51
N PRO A 1238 -42.23 22.59 9.33
CA PRO A 1238 -42.91 21.82 10.36
C PRO A 1238 -42.12 20.57 10.77
N SER A 1239 -42.25 20.17 12.03
CA SER A 1239 -41.66 18.91 12.49
C SER A 1239 -42.26 17.72 11.72
N GLY A 1240 -41.40 16.81 11.25
CA GLY A 1240 -41.78 15.62 10.49
C GLY A 1240 -41.97 15.84 8.99
N THR A 1241 -41.66 17.03 8.46
CA THR A 1241 -41.60 17.26 7.01
C THR A 1241 -40.35 16.58 6.42
N LEU A 1242 -40.55 15.72 5.41
CA LEU A 1242 -39.48 15.00 4.71
C LEU A 1242 -39.08 15.66 3.38
N GLU A 1243 -40.00 16.34 2.70
CA GLU A 1243 -39.72 17.07 1.46
C GLU A 1243 -40.36 18.46 1.48
N VAL A 1244 -39.66 19.46 0.94
CA VAL A 1244 -40.19 20.81 0.69
C VAL A 1244 -39.79 21.33 -0.69
N ARG A 1245 -40.71 22.01 -1.36
CA ARG A 1245 -40.49 22.73 -2.61
C ARG A 1245 -40.56 24.24 -2.37
N VAL A 1246 -39.52 24.95 -2.78
CA VAL A 1246 -39.38 26.39 -2.50
C VAL A 1246 -39.21 27.14 -3.82
N SER A 1247 -39.95 28.24 -3.99
CA SER A 1247 -39.80 29.19 -5.10
C SER A 1247 -39.46 30.58 -4.56
N PRO A 1248 -38.98 31.53 -5.39
CA PRO A 1248 -38.70 32.91 -4.94
C PRO A 1248 -39.92 33.62 -4.34
N THR A 1249 -41.14 33.16 -4.66
CA THR A 1249 -42.40 33.72 -4.13
C THR A 1249 -42.91 33.04 -2.84
N GLY A 1250 -42.19 32.04 -2.33
CA GLY A 1250 -42.58 31.22 -1.17
C GLY A 1250 -42.86 29.75 -1.53
N THR A 1251 -43.47 29.00 -0.61
CA THR A 1251 -43.73 27.56 -0.77
C THR A 1251 -44.77 27.24 -1.85
N GLY A 1252 -44.38 26.46 -2.85
CA GLY A 1252 -45.30 25.65 -3.67
C GLY A 1252 -45.78 24.45 -2.84
N GLY A 1253 -47.01 23.98 -3.04
CA GLY A 1253 -47.73 23.15 -2.05
C GLY A 1253 -47.02 21.85 -1.60
N SER A 1254 -47.12 21.55 -0.30
CA SER A 1254 -46.66 20.29 0.30
C SER A 1254 -47.50 19.11 -0.18
N SER A 1255 -46.89 18.08 -0.78
CA SER A 1255 -47.50 16.76 -0.92
C SER A 1255 -47.25 15.96 0.34
N GLY A 1256 -48.27 15.82 1.20
CA GLY A 1256 -48.26 14.82 2.25
C GLY A 1256 -48.54 13.44 1.66
N GLY A 1257 -47.59 12.53 1.77
CA GLY A 1257 -47.71 11.10 1.48
C GLY A 1257 -47.10 10.31 2.60
#